data_AF-A0A444U0X5-F1
#
_entry.id   AF-A0A444U0X5-F1
#
_cell.length_a   1.000
_cell.length_b   1.000
_cell.length_c   1.000
_cell.angle_alpha   90.00
_cell.angle_beta   90.00
_cell.angle_gamma   90.00
#
_symmetry.space_group_name_H-M   'P 1'
#
loop_
_entity.id
_entity.type
_entity.pdbx_description
1 polymer ?
#
loop_
_entity_poly.entity_id
_entity_poly.type
_entity_poly.pdbx_seq_one_letter_code
_entity_poly.pdbx_strand_id
1 'polypeptide(L)'
;MGRKVALATCSLNQWVLDFEGNLERILKSIEIGKSKGARYRLGPELEISGFGCMDHFYESDTLLHCFQVLEKLLVSPISQDIICDVGMPVMHRNVCYNCRVIFLNKKILLIRPKMILANTGNYREFRWFSPWNKPRKVEEYFLPRMIQEVTGQETVLFGDAVLSTKDTCVGSEMCAELWAPNSPHIDMGLDGVEIFTNSSGSHHEIRKAHSRVDLVKSATAKTGGIYLLANQKGCDGDRLYYDGCAMIAVNGNIVAQGAQFSMDDVEVLTATLDLEDIRSYRAELPLAGFLLPLSGGIDSSATACIVYSMCLQVCLAVKNGNSQVLEDVRRVVCDITYTPQEPTELCGRIFTTCYMASENSSQDTCNRAKELAKQIGSYHINLNIDMAVKAMVGIFSMVTGKWPQFRVNGGSSRENLALQNVQARIRMLLAYLFAQLSLWARNKPGGLLVLGSANVDESLRGYMTKYDCSSADINPIGGISKTDLRSFIQYCIENFNLTALRSIMSAPPTAELEPLSEGQIQQTDEADMGMTYSELSVYGRLRKIAKCGPYSMFCKLIHTWRGICSPGQVAAKVKHFFQTYSINRHKMTTLTPAYHAESYSPDDNRFDMRPFLYNTAWPWQFRCIDNQYRSINHRVDSKSLRLYRWYYSKVCQWGLGATIFVILAVAFVEKPSSLTMASDIRYRVAPWEPPCGLTESIEMVCFLIFVADVSVKSYLIGWEEFRKNKWLIAYIFVIAFSILDWMVSLGLHCEEDSNGNAEWQAYFSNLPDSLTSLLVLLTTANNPDGTYLLMNLLTAIIYNQFRGYLLISIQTSLLRRRLGIRAGFEVMCSQCQSMTGINEHVENVNTEMVLKILQGVHIKPFYKEAIIQKAQQYADGSISANQFQKLFDELDKDTIKQHPPKPEYQRVFLQKLQFIFSHQYFSLAGNVVALANIICICAALVIEADKAVSEHYDYFLGAINCFFIVYYLLEMILKIFAFGFKGYVSRSSNIFDGFVTVLLLLMSLVASTLHDLVKNLRAFAGILVVVYYAFAVLGVMLFEGVITAPGNMSAVVNSSAPNTTVNYTATCGTYEQLEYWPNNFDDFAASSDVKPYIAALVLLYNIMVVNNWQVFMDAFARYSTPWSKLYFVTWWLTSSVMWVNLFVALILENFIHKWDRIHHSSISDEDQAECQMTVQSMFR
;
A
#
# COMPACT_ATOMS: atom_id res chain seq x y z
N MET A 1 -42.07 -49.89 -24.61
CA MET A 1 -42.38 -49.01 -25.75
C MET A 1 -41.33 -47.89 -25.81
N GLY A 2 -40.07 -48.21 -26.11
CA GLY A 2 -39.00 -47.18 -26.15
C GLY A 2 -39.01 -46.42 -27.47
N ARG A 3 -38.98 -45.09 -27.44
CA ARG A 3 -38.89 -44.24 -28.64
C ARG A 3 -37.42 -43.89 -28.87
N LYS A 4 -36.68 -44.85 -29.45
CA LYS A 4 -35.26 -44.69 -29.75
C LYS A 4 -35.06 -43.76 -30.94
N VAL A 5 -34.17 -42.78 -30.79
CA VAL A 5 -33.73 -41.88 -31.86
C VAL A 5 -32.25 -42.11 -32.16
N ALA A 6 -31.88 -42.09 -33.44
CA ALA A 6 -30.49 -42.12 -33.89
C ALA A 6 -30.10 -40.75 -34.44
N LEU A 7 -29.09 -40.13 -33.83
CA LEU A 7 -28.69 -38.75 -34.10
C LEU A 7 -27.21 -38.71 -34.49
N ALA A 8 -26.85 -37.78 -35.37
CA ALA A 8 -25.49 -37.55 -35.82
C ALA A 8 -25.03 -36.11 -35.57
N THR A 9 -23.78 -35.95 -35.14
CA THR A 9 -23.04 -34.68 -35.14
C THR A 9 -21.69 -34.89 -35.82
N CYS A 10 -21.04 -33.83 -36.29
CA CYS A 10 -19.79 -33.96 -37.02
C CYS A 10 -18.78 -32.84 -36.74
N SER A 11 -17.52 -33.15 -37.03
CA SER A 11 -16.45 -32.17 -37.17
C SER A 11 -15.99 -32.14 -38.63
N LEU A 12 -15.99 -30.96 -39.25
CA LEU A 12 -15.60 -30.78 -40.66
C LEU A 12 -14.40 -29.84 -40.80
N ASN A 13 -13.51 -30.18 -41.71
CA ASN A 13 -12.39 -29.33 -42.14
C ASN A 13 -12.82 -28.42 -43.29
N GLN A 14 -13.74 -27.49 -42.99
CA GLN A 14 -14.19 -26.51 -43.97
C GLN A 14 -13.10 -25.49 -44.26
N TRP A 15 -13.09 -25.00 -45.49
CA TRP A 15 -12.19 -23.95 -45.95
C TRP A 15 -13.03 -22.74 -46.40
N VAL A 16 -12.65 -21.57 -45.91
CA VAL A 16 -13.24 -20.27 -46.27
C VAL A 16 -13.38 -20.12 -47.79
N LEU A 17 -14.61 -19.89 -48.24
CA LEU A 17 -15.02 -19.69 -49.64
C LEU A 17 -14.80 -20.88 -50.60
N ASP A 18 -14.31 -22.03 -50.11
CA ASP A 18 -14.21 -23.29 -50.86
C ASP A 18 -15.60 -23.96 -50.95
N PHE A 19 -16.53 -23.33 -51.67
CA PHE A 19 -17.93 -23.78 -51.72
C PHE A 19 -18.08 -25.22 -52.25
N GLU A 20 -17.22 -25.64 -53.18
CA GLU A 20 -17.26 -27.01 -53.72
C GLU A 20 -16.74 -28.03 -52.69
N GLY A 21 -15.57 -27.80 -52.09
CA GLY A 21 -15.05 -28.70 -51.07
C GLY A 21 -15.90 -28.72 -49.80
N ASN A 22 -16.45 -27.57 -49.39
CA ASN A 22 -17.38 -27.48 -48.27
C ASN A 22 -18.66 -28.27 -48.53
N LEU A 23 -19.22 -28.20 -49.75
CA LEU A 23 -20.36 -29.01 -50.18
C LEU A 23 -20.04 -30.51 -50.11
N GLU A 24 -18.90 -30.93 -50.65
CA GLU A 24 -18.49 -32.33 -50.66
C GLU A 24 -18.35 -32.90 -49.24
N ARG A 25 -17.70 -32.16 -48.33
CA ARG A 25 -17.55 -32.54 -46.92
C ARG A 25 -18.90 -32.63 -46.20
N ILE A 26 -19.82 -31.69 -46.46
CA ILE A 26 -21.19 -31.74 -45.91
C ILE A 26 -21.91 -32.98 -46.43
N LEU A 27 -21.96 -33.20 -47.75
CA LEU A 27 -22.61 -34.37 -48.35
C LEU A 27 -22.04 -35.68 -47.80
N LYS A 28 -20.71 -35.76 -47.66
CA LYS A 28 -20.04 -36.95 -47.12
C LYS A 28 -20.44 -37.21 -45.67
N SER A 29 -20.56 -36.17 -44.86
CA SER A 29 -20.99 -36.31 -43.47
C SER A 29 -22.47 -36.74 -43.34
N ILE A 30 -23.34 -36.27 -44.24
CA ILE A 30 -24.75 -36.70 -44.32
C ILE A 30 -24.82 -38.17 -44.74
N GLU A 31 -24.04 -38.57 -45.74
CA GLU A 31 -23.94 -39.96 -46.19
C GLU A 31 -23.54 -40.90 -45.05
N ILE A 32 -22.47 -40.56 -44.32
CA ILE A 32 -21.98 -41.36 -43.17
C ILE A 32 -23.02 -41.40 -42.04
N GLY A 33 -23.67 -40.27 -41.72
CA GLY A 33 -24.73 -40.24 -40.71
C GLY A 33 -25.91 -41.15 -41.09
N LYS A 34 -26.35 -41.05 -42.34
CA LYS A 34 -27.45 -41.85 -42.87
C LYS A 34 -27.10 -43.34 -42.98
N SER A 35 -25.87 -43.69 -43.37
CA SER A 35 -25.42 -45.10 -43.40
C SER A 35 -25.37 -45.74 -42.01
N LYS A 36 -25.20 -44.94 -40.96
CA LYS A 36 -25.27 -45.35 -39.55
C LYS A 36 -26.69 -45.24 -38.97
N GLY A 37 -27.70 -44.96 -39.79
CA GLY A 37 -29.11 -44.93 -39.40
C GLY A 37 -29.59 -43.63 -38.74
N ALA A 38 -28.78 -42.57 -38.72
CA ALA A 38 -29.19 -41.29 -38.14
C ALA A 38 -30.35 -40.66 -38.92
N ARG A 39 -31.30 -40.06 -38.19
CA ARG A 39 -32.45 -39.32 -38.73
C ARG A 39 -32.32 -37.80 -38.60
N TYR A 40 -31.28 -37.35 -37.90
CA TYR A 40 -30.90 -35.95 -37.77
C TYR A 40 -29.38 -35.83 -37.85
N ARG A 41 -28.87 -34.87 -38.64
CA ARG A 41 -27.45 -34.54 -38.73
C ARG A 41 -27.23 -33.06 -38.42
N LEU A 42 -26.36 -32.81 -37.44
CA LEU A 42 -25.87 -31.48 -37.07
C LEU A 42 -24.49 -31.21 -37.67
N GLY A 43 -24.34 -30.06 -38.35
CA GLY A 43 -23.05 -29.57 -38.85
C GLY A 43 -22.47 -28.37 -38.09
N PRO A 44 -21.20 -28.01 -38.32
CA PRO A 44 -20.55 -26.85 -37.71
C PRO A 44 -21.13 -25.50 -38.13
N GLU A 45 -20.73 -24.45 -37.41
CA GLU A 45 -21.24 -23.10 -37.60
C GLU A 45 -20.74 -22.52 -38.93
N LEU A 46 -21.64 -21.91 -39.72
CA LEU A 46 -21.32 -21.36 -41.04
C LEU A 46 -20.60 -22.35 -41.98
N GLU A 47 -20.86 -23.65 -41.83
CA GLU A 47 -20.13 -24.70 -42.55
C GLU A 47 -20.17 -24.58 -44.08
N ILE A 48 -21.21 -23.98 -44.69
CA ILE A 48 -21.28 -23.83 -46.14
C ILE A 48 -20.19 -22.87 -46.66
N SER A 49 -20.00 -21.75 -45.99
CA SER A 49 -18.98 -20.76 -46.36
C SER A 49 -17.62 -21.04 -45.74
N GLY A 50 -17.58 -21.77 -44.62
CA GLY A 50 -16.50 -21.72 -43.64
C GLY A 50 -16.71 -20.55 -42.66
N PHE A 51 -16.33 -20.74 -41.40
CA PHE A 51 -16.54 -19.72 -40.37
C PHE A 51 -15.65 -18.48 -40.58
N GLY A 52 -14.37 -18.66 -40.91
CA GLY A 52 -13.35 -17.62 -41.00
C GLY A 52 -13.42 -16.68 -42.22
N CYS A 53 -14.59 -16.47 -42.86
CA CYS A 53 -14.67 -15.64 -44.08
C CYS A 53 -14.35 -14.15 -43.84
N MET A 54 -14.39 -13.69 -42.59
CA MET A 54 -14.12 -12.30 -42.22
C MET A 54 -14.94 -11.31 -43.07
N ASP A 55 -14.30 -10.30 -43.67
CA ASP A 55 -14.97 -9.24 -44.44
C ASP A 55 -15.66 -9.73 -45.72
N HIS A 56 -15.38 -10.95 -46.20
CA HIS A 56 -16.13 -11.54 -47.31
C HIS A 56 -17.62 -11.75 -46.99
N PHE A 57 -18.02 -11.73 -45.71
CA PHE A 57 -19.45 -11.72 -45.35
C PHE A 57 -20.18 -10.43 -45.75
N TYR A 58 -19.47 -9.35 -46.11
CA TYR A 58 -20.08 -8.16 -46.72
C TYR A 58 -20.35 -8.32 -48.22
N GLU A 59 -19.70 -9.28 -48.87
CA GLU A 59 -19.81 -9.52 -50.30
C GLU A 59 -21.08 -10.31 -50.59
N SER A 60 -21.91 -9.81 -51.52
CA SER A 60 -23.14 -10.48 -51.93
C SER A 60 -22.90 -11.87 -52.52
N ASP A 61 -21.73 -12.07 -53.11
CA ASP A 61 -21.35 -13.34 -53.75
C ASP A 61 -21.24 -14.47 -52.71
N THR A 62 -20.77 -14.16 -51.50
CA THR A 62 -20.77 -15.12 -50.39
C THR A 62 -22.19 -15.61 -50.08
N LEU A 63 -23.17 -14.71 -50.02
CA LEU A 63 -24.57 -15.07 -49.79
C LEU A 63 -25.14 -15.88 -50.96
N LEU A 64 -24.85 -15.47 -52.19
CA LEU A 64 -25.31 -16.15 -53.41
C LEU A 64 -24.79 -17.59 -53.49
N HIS A 65 -23.48 -17.78 -53.32
CA HIS A 65 -22.85 -19.09 -53.40
C HIS A 65 -23.29 -20.00 -52.25
N CYS A 66 -23.55 -19.45 -51.06
CA CYS A 66 -24.17 -20.24 -50.00
C CYS A 66 -25.55 -20.78 -50.40
N PHE A 67 -26.38 -19.98 -51.09
CA PHE A 67 -27.66 -20.45 -51.61
C PHE A 67 -27.52 -21.47 -52.75
N GLN A 68 -26.54 -21.33 -53.63
CA GLN A 68 -26.25 -22.34 -54.67
C GLN A 68 -25.81 -23.68 -54.06
N VAL A 69 -24.99 -23.65 -53.00
CA VAL A 69 -24.61 -24.87 -52.26
C VAL A 69 -25.84 -25.46 -51.56
N LEU A 70 -26.68 -24.63 -50.93
CA LEU A 70 -27.92 -25.09 -50.31
C LEU A 70 -28.87 -25.74 -51.33
N GLU A 71 -28.99 -25.18 -52.54
CA GLU A 71 -29.76 -25.77 -53.63
C GLU A 71 -29.26 -27.18 -53.98
N LYS A 72 -27.93 -27.35 -54.15
CA LYS A 72 -27.30 -28.65 -54.39
C LYS A 72 -27.57 -29.64 -53.25
N LEU A 73 -27.50 -29.19 -51.99
CA LEU A 73 -27.80 -30.01 -50.80
C LEU A 73 -29.27 -30.45 -50.75
N LEU A 74 -30.21 -29.56 -51.11
CA LEU A 74 -31.64 -29.85 -51.17
C LEU A 74 -31.95 -30.88 -52.26
N VAL A 75 -31.38 -30.74 -53.46
CA VAL A 75 -31.66 -31.66 -54.58
C VAL A 75 -31.02 -33.03 -54.39
N SER A 76 -29.92 -33.11 -53.63
CA SER A 76 -29.14 -34.33 -53.43
C SER A 76 -29.98 -35.49 -52.85
N PRO A 77 -29.94 -36.69 -53.45
CA PRO A 77 -30.61 -37.88 -52.89
C PRO A 77 -30.07 -38.30 -51.51
N ILE A 78 -28.86 -37.87 -51.16
CA ILE A 78 -28.19 -38.21 -49.90
C ILE A 78 -28.94 -37.59 -48.71
N SER A 79 -29.52 -36.39 -48.89
CA SER A 79 -30.25 -35.66 -47.84
C SER A 79 -31.71 -36.11 -47.65
N GLN A 80 -32.17 -37.12 -48.40
CA GLN A 80 -33.51 -37.68 -48.26
C GLN A 80 -33.65 -38.47 -46.95
N ASP A 81 -34.79 -38.33 -46.25
CA ASP A 81 -35.18 -39.02 -45.01
C ASP A 81 -34.23 -38.83 -43.82
N ILE A 82 -33.52 -37.70 -43.80
CA ILE A 82 -32.69 -37.22 -42.71
C ILE A 82 -32.86 -35.71 -42.57
N ILE A 83 -33.14 -35.23 -41.36
CA ILE A 83 -33.17 -33.78 -41.08
C ILE A 83 -31.72 -33.29 -41.11
N CYS A 84 -31.44 -32.30 -41.95
CA CYS A 84 -30.14 -31.70 -42.08
C CYS A 84 -30.17 -30.29 -41.50
N ASP A 85 -29.33 -30.04 -40.49
CA ASP A 85 -29.10 -28.71 -39.93
C ASP A 85 -27.74 -28.21 -40.42
N VAL A 86 -27.75 -27.19 -41.29
CA VAL A 86 -26.55 -26.60 -41.91
C VAL A 86 -26.38 -25.12 -41.61
N GLY A 87 -25.14 -24.62 -41.69
CA GLY A 87 -24.80 -23.23 -41.34
C GLY A 87 -24.45 -22.38 -42.54
N MET A 88 -25.06 -21.19 -42.65
CA MET A 88 -24.70 -20.20 -43.67
C MET A 88 -25.10 -18.77 -43.25
N PRO A 89 -24.46 -17.73 -43.81
CA PRO A 89 -24.94 -16.36 -43.68
C PRO A 89 -26.24 -16.17 -44.47
N VAL A 90 -27.23 -15.49 -43.88
CA VAL A 90 -28.51 -15.18 -44.53
C VAL A 90 -28.88 -13.72 -44.30
N MET A 91 -29.19 -13.00 -45.39
CA MET A 91 -29.70 -11.64 -45.31
C MET A 91 -31.22 -11.62 -45.27
N HIS A 92 -31.79 -11.15 -44.16
CA HIS A 92 -33.24 -10.96 -43.98
C HIS A 92 -33.55 -9.47 -43.77
N ARG A 93 -34.42 -8.90 -44.61
CA ARG A 93 -34.81 -7.47 -44.56
C ARG A 93 -33.60 -6.52 -44.50
N ASN A 94 -32.62 -6.74 -45.38
CA ASN A 94 -31.34 -6.00 -45.45
C ASN A 94 -30.40 -6.12 -44.24
N VAL A 95 -30.63 -7.11 -43.36
CA VAL A 95 -29.75 -7.38 -42.22
C VAL A 95 -29.14 -8.78 -42.39
N CYS A 96 -27.82 -8.88 -42.31
CA CYS A 96 -27.10 -10.15 -42.39
C CYS A 96 -27.08 -10.84 -41.03
N TYR A 97 -27.46 -12.12 -41.00
CA TYR A 97 -27.48 -12.97 -39.81
C TYR A 97 -26.63 -14.21 -40.05
N ASN A 98 -25.95 -14.67 -39.00
CA ASN A 98 -25.38 -16.00 -38.95
C ASN A 98 -26.52 -16.99 -38.63
N CYS A 99 -26.79 -17.96 -39.52
CA CYS A 99 -27.99 -18.77 -39.43
C CYS A 99 -27.73 -20.26 -39.49
N ARG A 100 -28.62 -21.01 -38.84
CA ARG A 100 -28.90 -22.42 -39.13
C ARG A 100 -30.04 -22.51 -40.13
N VAL A 101 -29.87 -23.31 -41.17
CA VAL A 101 -30.91 -23.64 -42.14
C VAL A 101 -31.22 -25.11 -41.97
N ILE A 102 -32.43 -25.41 -41.49
CA ILE A 102 -32.85 -26.78 -41.20
C ILE A 102 -33.81 -27.24 -42.27
N PHE A 103 -33.51 -28.36 -42.92
CA PHE A 103 -34.31 -28.88 -44.03
C PHE A 103 -34.49 -30.40 -43.97
N LEU A 104 -35.55 -30.87 -44.62
CA LEU A 104 -35.89 -32.28 -44.76
C LEU A 104 -36.62 -32.48 -46.09
N ASN A 105 -36.24 -33.50 -46.85
CA ASN A 105 -36.97 -33.92 -48.06
C ASN A 105 -37.31 -32.76 -49.00
N LYS A 106 -36.29 -32.00 -49.39
CA LYS A 106 -36.39 -30.83 -50.30
C LYS A 106 -37.24 -29.67 -49.78
N LYS A 107 -37.54 -29.63 -48.48
CA LYS A 107 -38.26 -28.51 -47.84
C LYS A 107 -37.43 -27.92 -46.73
N ILE A 108 -37.30 -26.59 -46.71
CA ILE A 108 -36.70 -25.86 -45.59
C ILE A 108 -37.78 -25.71 -44.52
N LEU A 109 -37.47 -26.17 -43.31
CA LEU A 109 -38.38 -26.18 -42.16
C LEU A 109 -38.28 -24.88 -41.36
N LEU A 110 -37.05 -24.43 -41.11
CA LEU A 110 -36.75 -23.26 -40.28
C LEU A 110 -35.39 -22.67 -40.66
N ILE A 111 -35.31 -21.34 -40.67
CA ILE A 111 -34.04 -20.61 -40.64
C ILE A 111 -33.90 -19.96 -39.25
N ARG A 112 -32.97 -20.45 -38.43
CA ARG A 112 -32.73 -19.94 -37.07
C ARG A 112 -31.50 -19.03 -37.06
N PRO A 113 -31.67 -17.69 -36.95
CA PRO A 113 -30.56 -16.75 -36.83
C PRO A 113 -29.95 -16.76 -35.42
N LYS A 114 -28.64 -16.51 -35.30
CA LYS A 114 -27.90 -16.43 -34.05
C LYS A 114 -28.35 -15.20 -33.26
N MET A 115 -28.63 -15.40 -31.98
CA MET A 115 -29.14 -14.39 -31.06
C MET A 115 -28.00 -13.75 -30.26
N ILE A 116 -26.92 -14.49 -30.01
CA ILE A 116 -25.77 -14.02 -29.23
C ILE A 116 -24.51 -14.19 -30.04
N LEU A 117 -23.92 -13.06 -30.46
CA LEU A 117 -22.72 -13.04 -31.29
C LEU A 117 -21.45 -12.95 -30.45
N ALA A 118 -20.38 -13.64 -30.88
CA ALA A 118 -19.08 -13.59 -30.23
C ALA A 118 -18.26 -12.36 -30.70
N ASN A 119 -17.79 -11.54 -29.75
CA ASN A 119 -17.03 -10.31 -30.07
C ASN A 119 -15.77 -10.09 -29.22
N THR A 120 -15.28 -11.15 -28.57
CA THR A 120 -14.13 -11.11 -27.66
C THR A 120 -12.97 -11.94 -28.21
N GLY A 121 -11.74 -11.58 -27.82
CA GLY A 121 -10.54 -12.26 -28.31
C GLY A 121 -10.41 -12.16 -29.83
N ASN A 122 -10.32 -13.32 -30.50
CA ASN A 122 -10.24 -13.45 -31.96
C ASN A 122 -11.60 -13.29 -32.67
N TYR A 123 -12.72 -13.35 -31.94
CA TYR A 123 -14.06 -13.23 -32.54
C TYR A 123 -14.44 -11.76 -32.77
N ARG A 124 -15.05 -11.48 -33.93
CA ARG A 124 -15.51 -10.16 -34.37
C ARG A 124 -16.87 -10.21 -35.08
N GLU A 125 -17.76 -11.12 -34.69
CA GLU A 125 -18.99 -11.42 -35.44
C GLU A 125 -19.92 -10.20 -35.65
N PHE A 126 -19.97 -9.27 -34.69
CA PHE A 126 -20.75 -8.01 -34.81
C PHE A 126 -20.30 -7.13 -35.98
N ARG A 127 -19.11 -7.37 -36.54
CA ARG A 127 -18.66 -6.67 -37.73
C ARG A 127 -19.57 -7.01 -38.92
N TRP A 128 -19.92 -8.28 -39.10
CA TRP A 128 -20.61 -8.77 -40.31
C TRP A 128 -22.07 -9.14 -40.06
N PHE A 129 -22.41 -9.53 -38.83
CA PHE A 129 -23.73 -10.04 -38.48
C PHE A 129 -24.42 -9.17 -37.43
N SER A 130 -25.76 -9.17 -37.48
CA SER A 130 -26.59 -8.66 -36.38
C SER A 130 -27.16 -9.81 -35.56
N PRO A 131 -27.26 -9.66 -34.22
CA PRO A 131 -27.98 -10.63 -33.41
C PRO A 131 -29.49 -10.57 -33.70
N TRP A 132 -30.15 -11.72 -33.65
CA TRP A 132 -31.61 -11.76 -33.64
C TRP A 132 -32.16 -11.33 -32.27
N ASN A 133 -32.74 -10.13 -32.21
CA ASN A 133 -33.20 -9.50 -30.96
C ASN A 133 -34.69 -9.72 -30.64
N LYS A 134 -35.36 -10.66 -31.32
CA LYS A 134 -36.79 -10.94 -31.14
C LYS A 134 -36.97 -12.37 -30.55
N PRO A 135 -36.69 -12.57 -29.26
CA PRO A 135 -36.81 -13.89 -28.64
C PRO A 135 -38.23 -14.42 -28.77
N ARG A 136 -38.36 -15.74 -28.99
CA ARG A 136 -39.64 -16.46 -29.14
C ARG A 136 -40.56 -15.87 -30.22
N LYS A 137 -39.99 -15.24 -31.26
CA LYS A 137 -40.73 -14.68 -32.40
C LYS A 137 -40.12 -15.15 -33.71
N VAL A 138 -41.00 -15.34 -34.69
CA VAL A 138 -40.67 -15.67 -36.07
C VAL A 138 -41.23 -14.64 -37.03
N GLU A 139 -40.61 -14.54 -38.19
CA GLU A 139 -41.06 -13.77 -39.34
C GLU A 139 -41.04 -14.66 -40.58
N GLU A 140 -41.81 -14.30 -41.60
CA GLU A 140 -41.69 -14.94 -42.91
C GLU A 140 -40.43 -14.44 -43.62
N TYR A 141 -39.63 -15.38 -44.12
CA TYR A 141 -38.49 -15.16 -44.99
C TYR A 141 -38.82 -15.57 -46.41
N PHE A 142 -38.69 -14.64 -47.36
CA PHE A 142 -38.89 -14.90 -48.77
C PHE A 142 -37.68 -15.62 -49.35
N LEU A 143 -37.88 -16.83 -49.85
CA LEU A 143 -36.79 -17.64 -50.39
C LEU A 143 -36.32 -17.10 -51.75
N PRO A 144 -35.01 -17.17 -52.07
CA PRO A 144 -34.52 -16.86 -53.41
C PRO A 144 -35.18 -17.75 -54.47
N ARG A 145 -35.41 -17.22 -55.69
CA ARG A 145 -36.12 -17.95 -56.77
C ARG A 145 -35.55 -19.34 -57.04
N MET A 146 -34.22 -19.48 -57.05
CA MET A 146 -33.55 -20.78 -57.22
C MET A 146 -33.95 -21.82 -56.16
N ILE A 147 -34.18 -21.38 -54.93
CA ILE A 147 -34.65 -22.24 -53.84
C ILE A 147 -36.17 -22.50 -53.99
N GLN A 148 -36.95 -21.50 -54.41
CA GLN A 148 -38.39 -21.70 -54.64
C GLN A 148 -38.66 -22.75 -55.73
N GLU A 149 -37.88 -22.74 -56.81
CA GLU A 149 -38.00 -23.69 -57.92
C GLU A 149 -37.74 -25.14 -57.48
N VAL A 150 -36.77 -25.35 -56.59
CA VAL A 150 -36.44 -26.68 -56.05
C VAL A 150 -37.40 -27.13 -54.95
N THR A 151 -37.73 -26.23 -54.02
CA THR A 151 -38.49 -26.57 -52.82
C THR A 151 -40.00 -26.46 -53.03
N GLY A 152 -40.47 -25.66 -53.99
CA GLY A 152 -41.87 -25.27 -54.10
C GLY A 152 -42.38 -24.48 -52.89
N GLN A 153 -41.51 -23.76 -52.17
CA GLN A 153 -41.87 -22.87 -51.06
C GLN A 153 -41.59 -21.43 -51.48
N GLU A 154 -42.57 -20.54 -51.31
CA GLU A 154 -42.34 -19.11 -51.49
C GLU A 154 -41.65 -18.50 -50.26
N THR A 155 -42.10 -18.91 -49.07
CA THR A 155 -41.57 -18.44 -47.79
C THR A 155 -41.24 -19.59 -46.83
N VAL A 156 -40.42 -19.29 -45.82
CA VAL A 156 -40.12 -20.15 -44.67
C VAL A 156 -40.09 -19.34 -43.38
N LEU A 157 -40.26 -19.99 -42.23
CA LEU A 157 -40.12 -19.34 -40.94
C LEU A 157 -38.66 -18.95 -40.67
N PHE A 158 -38.46 -17.72 -40.20
CA PHE A 158 -37.17 -17.17 -39.81
C PHE A 158 -37.25 -16.55 -38.42
N GLY A 159 -36.43 -17.01 -37.49
CA GLY A 159 -36.39 -16.48 -36.13
C GLY A 159 -36.18 -17.55 -35.07
N ASP A 160 -36.65 -17.25 -33.87
CA ASP A 160 -36.43 -18.08 -32.69
C ASP A 160 -37.61 -19.04 -32.48
N ALA A 161 -37.44 -20.28 -32.95
CA ALA A 161 -38.43 -21.36 -32.90
C ALA A 161 -37.75 -22.72 -32.72
N VAL A 162 -38.57 -23.72 -32.38
CA VAL A 162 -38.16 -25.12 -32.19
C VAL A 162 -38.89 -26.02 -33.17
N LEU A 163 -38.30 -27.16 -33.50
CA LEU A 163 -38.89 -28.14 -34.42
C LEU A 163 -39.60 -29.23 -33.64
N SER A 164 -40.93 -29.23 -33.71
CA SER A 164 -41.75 -30.31 -33.19
C SER A 164 -41.96 -31.39 -34.26
N THR A 165 -41.61 -32.63 -33.92
CA THR A 165 -41.81 -33.81 -34.75
C THR A 165 -42.89 -34.71 -34.12
N LYS A 166 -43.19 -35.84 -34.74
CA LYS A 166 -44.23 -36.75 -34.21
C LYS A 166 -43.85 -37.37 -32.86
N ASP A 167 -42.56 -37.51 -32.60
CA ASP A 167 -42.00 -38.26 -31.48
C ASP A 167 -41.18 -37.41 -30.50
N THR A 168 -40.58 -36.31 -30.95
CA THR A 168 -39.71 -35.43 -30.14
C THR A 168 -39.76 -33.95 -30.53
N CYS A 169 -39.07 -33.10 -29.78
CA CYS A 169 -38.88 -31.67 -30.07
C CYS A 169 -37.40 -31.29 -30.03
N VAL A 170 -36.94 -30.56 -31.06
CA VAL A 170 -35.54 -30.18 -31.28
C VAL A 170 -35.37 -28.67 -31.25
N GLY A 171 -34.43 -28.19 -30.42
CA GLY A 171 -34.03 -26.79 -30.32
C GLY A 171 -32.61 -26.58 -30.85
N SER A 172 -32.33 -25.38 -31.35
CA SER A 172 -31.02 -25.03 -31.91
C SER A 172 -30.41 -23.84 -31.17
N GLU A 173 -29.18 -24.05 -30.72
CA GLU A 173 -28.29 -23.11 -30.06
C GLU A 173 -27.03 -22.96 -30.93
N MET A 174 -26.37 -21.82 -30.92
CA MET A 174 -25.16 -21.60 -31.72
C MET A 174 -24.00 -21.11 -30.88
N CYS A 175 -22.95 -21.93 -30.78
CA CYS A 175 -21.65 -21.60 -30.22
C CYS A 175 -21.75 -20.82 -28.90
N ALA A 176 -21.56 -19.50 -28.95
CA ALA A 176 -21.55 -18.60 -27.81
C ALA A 176 -22.86 -18.51 -27.02
N GLU A 177 -23.96 -18.95 -27.62
CA GLU A 177 -25.24 -19.07 -26.92
C GLU A 177 -25.17 -20.07 -25.74
N LEU A 178 -24.30 -21.10 -25.79
CA LEU A 178 -24.15 -22.11 -24.71
C LEU A 178 -23.64 -21.56 -23.38
N TRP A 179 -22.68 -20.63 -23.43
CA TRP A 179 -22.11 -20.04 -22.21
C TRP A 179 -22.68 -18.66 -21.90
N ALA A 180 -23.70 -18.23 -22.64
CA ALA A 180 -24.46 -17.04 -22.28
C ALA A 180 -25.27 -17.33 -21.01
N PRO A 181 -25.32 -16.46 -19.98
CA PRO A 181 -25.96 -16.87 -18.72
C PRO A 181 -27.49 -17.03 -18.77
N ASN A 182 -28.17 -16.53 -19.82
CA ASN A 182 -29.53 -16.94 -20.15
C ASN A 182 -29.48 -17.70 -21.48
N SER A 183 -28.86 -18.88 -21.46
CA SER A 183 -28.68 -19.69 -22.66
C SER A 183 -30.04 -20.16 -23.19
N PRO A 184 -30.25 -20.21 -24.51
CA PRO A 184 -31.48 -20.71 -25.12
C PRO A 184 -31.90 -22.10 -24.61
N HIS A 185 -30.96 -23.02 -24.32
CA HIS A 185 -31.31 -24.35 -23.81
C HIS A 185 -32.08 -24.33 -22.47
N ILE A 186 -31.97 -23.28 -21.66
CA ILE A 186 -32.72 -23.15 -20.40
C ILE A 186 -34.22 -23.01 -20.71
N ASP A 187 -34.56 -22.01 -21.52
CA ASP A 187 -35.93 -21.73 -21.95
C ASP A 187 -36.50 -22.88 -22.79
N MET A 188 -35.69 -23.44 -23.70
CA MET A 188 -36.08 -24.60 -24.52
C MET A 188 -36.35 -25.84 -23.64
N GLY A 189 -35.53 -26.09 -22.62
CA GLY A 189 -35.73 -27.19 -21.69
C GLY A 189 -37.04 -27.06 -20.91
N LEU A 190 -37.37 -25.84 -20.47
CA LEU A 190 -38.65 -25.53 -19.81
C LEU A 190 -39.85 -25.68 -20.75
N ASP A 191 -39.69 -25.34 -22.03
CA ASP A 191 -40.70 -25.56 -23.08
C ASP A 191 -40.85 -27.03 -23.50
N GLY A 192 -40.07 -27.94 -22.90
CA GLY A 192 -40.15 -29.38 -23.15
C GLY A 192 -39.32 -29.87 -24.35
N VAL A 193 -38.41 -29.06 -24.90
CA VAL A 193 -37.45 -29.51 -25.92
C VAL A 193 -36.59 -30.64 -25.37
N GLU A 194 -36.51 -31.77 -26.07
CA GLU A 194 -35.79 -32.97 -25.60
C GLU A 194 -34.37 -33.05 -26.18
N ILE A 195 -34.16 -32.47 -27.37
CA ILE A 195 -32.89 -32.50 -28.09
C ILE A 195 -32.42 -31.08 -28.36
N PHE A 196 -31.27 -30.71 -27.83
CA PHE A 196 -30.58 -29.46 -28.10
C PHE A 196 -29.46 -29.70 -29.09
N THR A 197 -29.32 -28.80 -30.05
CA THR A 197 -28.24 -28.83 -31.04
C THR A 197 -27.40 -27.58 -30.89
N ASN A 198 -26.08 -27.74 -30.91
CA ASN A 198 -25.13 -26.64 -30.85
C ASN A 198 -24.15 -26.72 -32.01
N SER A 199 -24.30 -25.76 -32.91
CA SER A 199 -23.35 -25.59 -34.00
C SER A 199 -22.28 -24.57 -33.63
N SER A 200 -21.01 -24.98 -33.66
CA SER A 200 -19.87 -24.17 -33.21
C SER A 200 -18.82 -23.93 -34.29
N GLY A 201 -18.22 -22.73 -34.25
CA GLY A 201 -16.95 -22.37 -34.89
C GLY A 201 -15.91 -22.01 -33.82
N SER A 202 -15.64 -22.94 -32.89
CA SER A 202 -14.79 -22.71 -31.73
C SER A 202 -13.34 -23.10 -31.98
N HIS A 203 -12.45 -22.11 -32.10
CA HIS A 203 -11.02 -22.34 -32.30
C HIS A 203 -10.34 -22.97 -31.08
N HIS A 204 -9.19 -23.62 -31.28
CA HIS A 204 -8.32 -24.17 -30.25
C HIS A 204 -7.79 -23.07 -29.33
N GLU A 205 -7.80 -23.35 -28.04
CA GLU A 205 -7.05 -22.59 -27.04
C GLU A 205 -6.57 -23.58 -25.99
N ILE A 206 -5.32 -23.42 -25.54
CA ILE A 206 -4.68 -24.36 -24.62
C ILE A 206 -5.58 -24.52 -23.38
N ARG A 207 -5.95 -25.77 -23.10
CA ARG A 207 -6.82 -26.16 -21.98
C ARG A 207 -8.27 -25.63 -22.09
N LYS A 208 -8.77 -25.08 -23.19
CA LYS A 208 -10.19 -24.67 -23.28
C LYS A 208 -11.17 -25.84 -23.44
N ALA A 209 -10.73 -26.97 -24.00
CA ALA A 209 -11.61 -28.09 -24.36
C ALA A 209 -12.42 -28.65 -23.17
N HIS A 210 -11.81 -28.79 -21.98
CA HIS A 210 -12.53 -29.28 -20.79
C HIS A 210 -13.70 -28.36 -20.41
N SER A 211 -13.52 -27.04 -20.51
CA SER A 211 -14.59 -26.08 -20.23
C SER A 211 -15.78 -26.24 -21.18
N ARG A 212 -15.54 -26.57 -22.45
CA ARG A 212 -16.60 -26.85 -23.44
C ARG A 212 -17.37 -28.12 -23.05
N VAL A 213 -16.66 -29.19 -22.69
CA VAL A 213 -17.27 -30.45 -22.21
C VAL A 213 -18.10 -30.22 -20.95
N ASP A 214 -17.56 -29.49 -19.97
CA ASP A 214 -18.24 -29.21 -18.70
C ASP A 214 -19.50 -28.37 -18.90
N LEU A 215 -19.49 -27.40 -19.83
CA LEU A 215 -20.68 -26.62 -20.18
C LEU A 215 -21.78 -27.49 -20.79
N VAL A 216 -21.44 -28.38 -21.74
CA VAL A 216 -22.41 -29.31 -22.36
C VAL A 216 -22.98 -30.29 -21.34
N LYS A 217 -22.12 -30.84 -20.46
CA LYS A 217 -22.57 -31.70 -19.35
C LYS A 217 -23.48 -30.93 -18.40
N SER A 218 -23.11 -29.71 -18.03
CA SER A 218 -23.90 -28.88 -17.12
C SER A 218 -25.27 -28.53 -17.70
N ALA A 219 -25.35 -28.18 -18.99
CA ALA A 219 -26.61 -27.88 -19.66
C ALA A 219 -27.59 -29.06 -19.57
N THR A 220 -27.14 -30.26 -19.96
CA THR A 220 -28.00 -31.46 -19.94
C THR A 220 -28.26 -32.02 -18.53
N ALA A 221 -27.32 -31.91 -17.60
CA ALA A 221 -27.53 -32.29 -16.21
C ALA A 221 -28.58 -31.40 -15.53
N LYS A 222 -28.60 -30.11 -15.87
CA LYS A 222 -29.50 -29.13 -15.27
C LYS A 222 -30.93 -29.23 -15.81
N THR A 223 -31.10 -29.33 -17.12
CA THR A 223 -32.43 -29.29 -17.76
C THR A 223 -32.98 -30.68 -18.10
N GLY A 224 -32.15 -31.72 -18.05
CA GLY A 224 -32.41 -32.98 -18.77
C GLY A 224 -32.40 -32.78 -20.28
N GLY A 225 -32.14 -33.84 -21.03
CA GLY A 225 -32.17 -33.83 -22.51
C GLY A 225 -30.88 -34.33 -23.15
N ILE A 226 -30.96 -34.46 -24.47
CA ILE A 226 -29.83 -34.79 -25.34
C ILE A 226 -29.22 -33.50 -25.86
N TYR A 227 -27.89 -33.40 -25.89
CA TYR A 227 -27.19 -32.25 -26.44
C TYR A 227 -26.15 -32.70 -27.46
N LEU A 228 -26.32 -32.26 -28.71
CA LEU A 228 -25.39 -32.49 -29.80
C LEU A 228 -24.55 -31.24 -30.00
N LEU A 229 -23.23 -31.38 -30.04
CA LEU A 229 -22.32 -30.31 -30.39
C LEU A 229 -21.53 -30.70 -31.63
N ALA A 230 -21.57 -29.85 -32.65
CA ALA A 230 -20.73 -29.93 -33.85
C ALA A 230 -19.74 -28.78 -33.83
N ASN A 231 -18.52 -28.98 -34.31
CA ASN A 231 -17.51 -27.93 -34.37
C ASN A 231 -16.65 -28.07 -35.63
N GLN A 232 -16.14 -26.96 -36.15
CA GLN A 232 -15.16 -27.01 -37.23
C GLN A 232 -13.86 -27.65 -36.72
N LYS A 233 -13.07 -28.26 -37.61
CA LYS A 233 -11.81 -28.93 -37.26
C LYS A 233 -10.76 -28.72 -38.33
N GLY A 234 -9.57 -28.25 -37.96
CA GLY A 234 -8.51 -27.91 -38.92
C GLY A 234 -8.30 -26.40 -39.04
N CYS A 235 -7.57 -25.97 -40.07
CA CYS A 235 -7.35 -24.56 -40.37
C CYS A 235 -8.19 -24.20 -41.59
N ASP A 236 -9.00 -23.15 -41.50
CA ASP A 236 -9.96 -22.80 -42.54
C ASP A 236 -9.52 -21.67 -43.47
N GLY A 237 -8.29 -21.18 -43.30
CA GLY A 237 -7.69 -20.17 -44.17
C GLY A 237 -7.00 -19.03 -43.43
N ASP A 238 -7.05 -19.00 -42.09
CA ASP A 238 -6.40 -17.96 -41.29
C ASP A 238 -5.44 -18.53 -40.21
N ARG A 239 -5.15 -17.73 -39.18
CA ARG A 239 -4.23 -18.10 -38.08
C ARG A 239 -4.84 -19.08 -37.06
N LEU A 240 -6.14 -19.34 -37.12
CA LEU A 240 -6.86 -20.14 -36.15
C LEU A 240 -6.87 -21.60 -36.59
N TYR A 241 -6.68 -22.48 -35.61
CA TYR A 241 -6.93 -23.91 -35.76
C TYR A 241 -8.18 -24.24 -34.98
N TYR A 242 -9.19 -24.83 -35.60
CA TYR A 242 -10.40 -25.31 -34.95
C TYR A 242 -10.20 -26.74 -34.48
N ASP A 243 -10.53 -27.01 -33.22
CA ASP A 243 -10.12 -28.24 -32.53
C ASP A 243 -11.21 -29.32 -32.46
N GLY A 244 -12.19 -29.30 -33.37
CA GLY A 244 -13.24 -30.33 -33.42
C GLY A 244 -13.87 -30.55 -32.03
N CYS A 245 -13.71 -31.75 -31.48
CA CYS A 245 -14.37 -32.18 -30.25
C CYS A 245 -15.90 -32.12 -30.37
N ALA A 246 -16.45 -32.54 -31.51
CA ALA A 246 -17.89 -32.81 -31.58
C ALA A 246 -18.27 -33.83 -30.49
N MET A 247 -19.47 -33.71 -29.93
CA MET A 247 -19.90 -34.59 -28.84
C MET A 247 -21.41 -34.75 -28.79
N ILE A 248 -21.84 -35.87 -28.21
CA ILE A 248 -23.25 -36.15 -27.89
C ILE A 248 -23.32 -36.42 -26.39
N ALA A 249 -24.14 -35.65 -25.68
CA ALA A 249 -24.37 -35.78 -24.25
C ALA A 249 -25.84 -36.10 -23.97
N VAL A 250 -26.11 -36.80 -22.86
CA VAL A 250 -27.46 -37.05 -22.35
C VAL A 250 -27.45 -36.93 -20.84
N ASN A 251 -28.34 -36.10 -20.27
CA ASN A 251 -28.57 -35.98 -18.83
C ASN A 251 -27.28 -35.86 -17.98
N GLY A 252 -26.30 -35.08 -18.44
CA GLY A 252 -25.02 -34.86 -17.75
C GLY A 252 -23.88 -35.80 -18.14
N ASN A 253 -24.13 -36.81 -18.95
CA ASN A 253 -23.14 -37.81 -19.37
C ASN A 253 -22.77 -37.64 -20.85
N ILE A 254 -21.48 -37.73 -21.17
CA ILE A 254 -21.00 -37.78 -22.56
C ILE A 254 -21.13 -39.21 -23.08
N VAL A 255 -21.84 -39.40 -24.19
CA VAL A 255 -22.09 -40.70 -24.82
C VAL A 255 -21.16 -40.93 -26.01
N ALA A 256 -20.82 -39.87 -26.73
CA ALA A 256 -19.86 -39.92 -27.83
C ALA A 256 -19.05 -38.62 -27.85
N GLN A 257 -17.75 -38.71 -28.14
CA GLN A 257 -16.85 -37.57 -28.28
C GLN A 257 -15.87 -37.84 -29.42
N GLY A 258 -15.69 -36.85 -30.29
CA GLY A 258 -14.80 -36.89 -31.44
C GLY A 258 -13.39 -36.45 -31.07
N ALA A 259 -12.46 -36.67 -31.98
CA ALA A 259 -11.07 -36.27 -31.82
C ALA A 259 -10.95 -34.74 -31.71
N GLN A 260 -10.05 -34.28 -30.84
CA GLN A 260 -9.69 -32.87 -30.75
C GLN A 260 -8.80 -32.45 -31.94
N PHE A 261 -7.86 -33.31 -32.33
CA PHE A 261 -6.98 -33.09 -33.46
C PHE A 261 -6.99 -34.35 -34.30
N SER A 262 -7.33 -34.23 -35.59
CA SER A 262 -7.16 -35.30 -36.57
C SER A 262 -6.98 -34.69 -37.95
N MET A 263 -6.36 -35.46 -38.85
CA MET A 263 -6.15 -35.07 -40.25
C MET A 263 -7.36 -35.40 -41.15
N ASP A 264 -8.44 -35.97 -40.60
CA ASP A 264 -9.61 -36.35 -41.39
C ASP A 264 -10.42 -35.10 -41.77
N ASP A 265 -10.79 -34.95 -43.03
CA ASP A 265 -11.64 -33.83 -43.45
C ASP A 265 -13.07 -33.92 -42.91
N VAL A 266 -13.52 -35.15 -42.61
CA VAL A 266 -14.88 -35.45 -42.15
C VAL A 266 -14.84 -36.47 -41.01
N GLU A 267 -15.30 -36.07 -39.83
CA GLU A 267 -15.53 -36.96 -38.69
C GLU A 267 -17.00 -36.91 -38.28
N VAL A 268 -17.66 -38.07 -38.17
CA VAL A 268 -19.09 -38.16 -37.80
C VAL A 268 -19.30 -39.08 -36.61
N LEU A 269 -19.92 -38.53 -35.56
CA LEU A 269 -20.34 -39.22 -34.37
C LEU A 269 -21.83 -39.53 -34.45
N THR A 270 -22.21 -40.72 -34.01
CA THR A 270 -23.61 -41.14 -33.97
C THR A 270 -23.91 -41.80 -32.64
N ALA A 271 -25.11 -41.55 -32.10
CA ALA A 271 -25.61 -42.24 -30.92
C ALA A 271 -27.09 -42.60 -31.11
N THR A 272 -27.47 -43.78 -30.61
CA THR A 272 -28.87 -44.21 -30.49
C THR A 272 -29.30 -44.08 -29.04
N LEU A 273 -30.26 -43.21 -28.78
CA LEU A 273 -30.67 -42.79 -27.44
C LEU A 273 -32.18 -43.00 -27.27
N ASP A 274 -32.63 -43.39 -26.08
CA ASP A 274 -34.07 -43.52 -25.79
C ASP A 274 -34.59 -42.19 -25.24
N LEU A 275 -35.62 -41.64 -25.88
CA LEU A 275 -36.25 -40.40 -25.41
C LEU A 275 -36.94 -40.60 -24.04
N GLU A 276 -37.33 -41.81 -23.70
CA GLU A 276 -37.93 -42.11 -22.40
C GLU A 276 -36.95 -41.93 -21.23
N ASP A 277 -35.64 -42.04 -21.47
CA ASP A 277 -34.61 -41.76 -20.46
C ASP A 277 -34.63 -40.26 -20.08
N ILE A 278 -34.90 -39.38 -21.06
CA ILE A 278 -35.02 -37.93 -20.84
C ILE A 278 -36.29 -37.62 -20.07
N ARG A 279 -37.41 -38.21 -20.49
CA ARG A 279 -38.72 -37.99 -19.88
C ARG A 279 -38.73 -38.46 -18.43
N SER A 280 -38.17 -39.65 -18.18
CA SER A 280 -38.04 -40.21 -16.84
C SER A 280 -37.08 -39.37 -15.99
N TYR A 281 -35.92 -38.98 -16.53
CA TYR A 281 -34.98 -38.10 -15.83
C TYR A 281 -35.60 -36.74 -15.48
N ARG A 282 -36.36 -36.13 -16.39
CA ARG A 282 -37.10 -34.90 -16.11
C ARG A 282 -38.23 -35.09 -15.10
N ALA A 283 -38.88 -36.26 -15.09
CA ALA A 283 -39.88 -36.63 -14.10
C ALA A 283 -39.28 -36.91 -12.71
N GLU A 284 -38.00 -37.31 -12.64
CA GLU A 284 -37.21 -37.39 -11.41
C GLU A 284 -36.67 -36.03 -10.94
N LEU A 285 -36.56 -35.06 -11.86
CA LEU A 285 -36.06 -33.70 -11.65
C LEU A 285 -37.08 -32.57 -11.34
N PRO A 286 -38.37 -32.76 -11.01
CA PRO A 286 -39.18 -31.60 -10.65
C PRO A 286 -38.55 -30.94 -9.42
N LEU A 287 -38.16 -29.68 -9.56
CA LEU A 287 -37.87 -28.85 -8.40
C LEU A 287 -39.17 -28.77 -7.61
N ALA A 288 -39.24 -29.54 -6.54
CA ALA A 288 -40.46 -29.76 -5.77
C ALA A 288 -40.64 -28.70 -4.67
N GLY A 289 -39.74 -27.72 -4.60
CA GLY A 289 -39.82 -26.63 -3.64
C GLY A 289 -38.50 -25.88 -3.40
N PHE A 290 -38.45 -25.22 -2.25
CA PHE A 290 -37.33 -24.40 -1.79
C PHE A 290 -36.74 -24.91 -0.47
N LEU A 291 -35.44 -24.72 -0.29
CA LEU A 291 -34.74 -24.86 0.99
C LEU A 291 -34.16 -23.51 1.41
N LEU A 292 -34.46 -23.05 2.62
CA LEU A 292 -33.89 -21.83 3.20
C LEU A 292 -33.12 -22.13 4.49
N PRO A 293 -31.83 -21.79 4.56
CA PRO A 293 -31.10 -21.64 5.81
C PRO A 293 -31.72 -20.50 6.66
N LEU A 294 -32.57 -20.86 7.62
CA LEU A 294 -33.30 -19.88 8.43
C LEU A 294 -32.51 -19.61 9.71
N SER A 295 -32.01 -18.39 9.89
CA SER A 295 -31.13 -18.02 11.01
C SER A 295 -31.85 -17.41 12.21
N GLY A 296 -33.13 -17.03 12.06
CA GLY A 296 -33.84 -16.25 13.09
C GLY A 296 -33.43 -14.75 13.13
N GLY A 297 -32.69 -14.30 12.12
CA GLY A 297 -32.41 -12.89 11.83
C GLY A 297 -33.34 -12.32 10.77
N ILE A 298 -33.25 -11.00 10.53
CA ILE A 298 -34.17 -10.26 9.66
C ILE A 298 -34.15 -10.75 8.20
N ASP A 299 -32.97 -11.00 7.64
CA ASP A 299 -32.84 -11.25 6.20
C ASP A 299 -33.38 -12.62 5.77
N SER A 300 -33.02 -13.67 6.51
CA SER A 300 -33.58 -15.00 6.28
C SER A 300 -35.08 -15.03 6.59
N SER A 301 -35.54 -14.27 7.58
CA SER A 301 -36.98 -14.11 7.87
C SER A 301 -37.72 -13.40 6.73
N ALA A 302 -37.14 -12.37 6.12
CA ALA A 302 -37.72 -11.68 4.97
C ALA A 302 -37.85 -12.62 3.76
N THR A 303 -36.82 -13.44 3.53
CA THR A 303 -36.84 -14.48 2.49
C THR A 303 -37.99 -15.49 2.75
N ALA A 304 -38.17 -15.92 4.00
CA ALA A 304 -39.29 -16.78 4.38
C ALA A 304 -40.66 -16.11 4.16
N CYS A 305 -40.79 -14.82 4.49
CA CYS A 305 -42.00 -14.05 4.24
C CYS A 305 -42.32 -13.90 2.74
N ILE A 306 -41.32 -13.80 1.86
CA ILE A 306 -41.53 -13.77 0.41
C ILE A 306 -42.12 -15.10 -0.08
N VAL A 307 -41.56 -16.24 0.37
CA VAL A 307 -42.11 -17.56 0.01
C VAL A 307 -43.53 -17.74 0.55
N TYR A 308 -43.81 -17.26 1.75
CA TYR A 308 -45.16 -17.30 2.31
C TYR A 308 -46.14 -16.38 1.56
N SER A 309 -45.69 -15.19 1.15
CA SER A 309 -46.46 -14.27 0.30
C SER A 309 -46.78 -14.89 -1.05
N MET A 310 -45.83 -15.62 -1.66
CA MET A 310 -46.08 -16.41 -2.86
C MET A 310 -47.17 -17.47 -2.64
N CYS A 311 -47.15 -18.19 -1.52
CA CYS A 311 -48.20 -19.16 -1.18
C CYS A 311 -49.58 -18.49 -1.06
N LEU A 312 -49.66 -17.32 -0.43
CA LEU A 312 -50.89 -16.52 -0.33
C LEU A 312 -51.43 -16.15 -1.73
N GLN A 313 -50.56 -15.68 -2.62
CA GLN A 313 -50.94 -15.31 -3.99
C GLN A 313 -51.41 -16.52 -4.81
N VAL A 314 -50.75 -17.67 -4.65
CA VAL A 314 -51.13 -18.92 -5.32
C VAL A 314 -52.51 -19.39 -4.85
N CYS A 315 -52.76 -19.44 -3.54
CA CYS A 315 -54.09 -19.81 -3.02
C CYS A 315 -55.17 -18.84 -3.50
N LEU A 316 -54.89 -17.53 -3.53
CA LEU A 316 -55.82 -16.53 -4.04
C LEU A 316 -56.12 -16.72 -5.54
N ALA A 317 -55.10 -16.98 -6.35
CA ALA A 317 -55.26 -17.22 -7.78
C ALA A 317 -56.10 -18.47 -8.08
N VAL A 318 -55.86 -19.56 -7.35
CA VAL A 318 -56.66 -20.79 -7.45
C VAL A 318 -58.10 -20.54 -7.01
N LYS A 319 -58.31 -19.83 -5.89
CA LYS A 319 -59.64 -19.44 -5.42
C LYS A 319 -60.40 -18.58 -6.43
N ASN A 320 -59.68 -17.73 -7.19
CA ASN A 320 -60.23 -16.91 -8.26
C ASN A 320 -60.43 -17.68 -9.59
N GLY A 321 -60.20 -19.00 -9.62
CA GLY A 321 -60.47 -19.85 -10.77
C GLY A 321 -59.35 -19.92 -11.82
N ASN A 322 -58.11 -19.56 -11.48
CA ASN A 322 -56.98 -19.67 -12.41
C ASN A 322 -56.55 -21.15 -12.59
N SER A 323 -56.96 -21.75 -13.71
CA SER A 323 -56.69 -23.16 -14.03
C SER A 323 -55.22 -23.47 -14.25
N GLN A 324 -54.46 -22.54 -14.83
CA GLN A 324 -53.02 -22.70 -15.07
C GLN A 324 -52.26 -22.82 -13.74
N VAL A 325 -52.52 -21.92 -12.80
CA VAL A 325 -51.87 -21.94 -11.48
C VAL A 325 -52.22 -23.23 -10.72
N LEU A 326 -53.46 -23.70 -10.81
CA LEU A 326 -53.88 -24.95 -10.19
C LEU A 326 -53.13 -26.16 -10.77
N GLU A 327 -52.98 -26.22 -12.09
CA GLU A 327 -52.21 -27.26 -12.77
C GLU A 327 -50.73 -27.21 -12.40
N ASP A 328 -50.13 -26.02 -12.36
CA ASP A 328 -48.73 -25.83 -11.98
C ASP A 328 -48.47 -26.27 -10.54
N VAL A 329 -49.35 -25.92 -9.59
CA VAL A 329 -49.24 -26.36 -8.20
C VAL A 329 -49.31 -27.88 -8.10
N ARG A 330 -50.29 -28.50 -8.75
CA ARG A 330 -50.46 -29.97 -8.77
C ARG A 330 -49.23 -30.67 -9.32
N ARG A 331 -48.60 -30.10 -10.36
CA ARG A 331 -47.33 -30.57 -10.92
C ARG A 331 -46.20 -30.44 -9.92
N VAL A 332 -46.01 -29.27 -9.31
CA VAL A 332 -44.92 -29.01 -8.34
C VAL A 332 -45.02 -29.93 -7.12
N VAL A 333 -46.23 -30.13 -6.57
CA VAL A 333 -46.43 -31.00 -5.41
C VAL A 333 -46.55 -32.49 -5.76
N CYS A 334 -46.56 -32.83 -7.06
CA CYS A 334 -46.76 -34.18 -7.58
C CYS A 334 -48.07 -34.86 -7.08
N ASP A 335 -49.17 -34.10 -7.00
CA ASP A 335 -50.48 -34.59 -6.54
C ASP A 335 -51.58 -33.96 -7.39
N ILE A 336 -52.13 -34.74 -8.34
CA ILE A 336 -53.13 -34.27 -9.30
C ILE A 336 -54.50 -33.95 -8.68
N THR A 337 -54.75 -34.47 -7.47
CA THR A 337 -56.00 -34.23 -6.73
C THR A 337 -55.90 -33.00 -5.83
N TYR A 338 -54.69 -32.51 -5.59
CA TYR A 338 -54.45 -31.41 -4.67
C TYR A 338 -55.05 -30.10 -5.17
N THR A 339 -55.66 -29.33 -4.27
CA THR A 339 -56.17 -27.98 -4.53
C THR A 339 -55.84 -27.13 -3.31
N PRO A 340 -54.91 -26.16 -3.41
CA PRO A 340 -54.47 -25.40 -2.25
C PRO A 340 -55.59 -24.51 -1.71
N GLN A 341 -55.97 -24.72 -0.45
CA GLN A 341 -56.96 -23.90 0.26
C GLN A 341 -56.27 -22.97 1.27
N GLU A 342 -55.35 -23.52 2.06
CA GLU A 342 -54.64 -22.80 3.11
C GLU A 342 -53.18 -22.53 2.71
N PRO A 343 -52.70 -21.28 2.78
CA PRO A 343 -51.33 -20.92 2.43
C PRO A 343 -50.27 -21.67 3.27
N THR A 344 -50.57 -21.94 4.54
CA THR A 344 -49.66 -22.67 5.45
C THR A 344 -49.49 -24.13 5.04
N GLU A 345 -50.55 -24.77 4.56
CA GLU A 345 -50.50 -26.15 4.06
C GLU A 345 -49.67 -26.25 2.78
N LEU A 346 -49.92 -25.34 1.82
CA LEU A 346 -49.14 -25.24 0.59
C LEU A 346 -47.66 -25.01 0.90
N CYS A 347 -47.37 -24.05 1.79
CA CYS A 347 -46.02 -23.74 2.26
C CYS A 347 -45.33 -24.99 2.84
N GLY A 348 -46.02 -25.80 3.64
CA GLY A 348 -45.48 -27.05 4.18
C GLY A 348 -45.13 -28.11 3.13
N ARG A 349 -45.77 -28.09 1.96
CA ARG A 349 -45.46 -29.00 0.84
C ARG A 349 -44.24 -28.55 0.04
N ILE A 350 -44.07 -27.24 -0.18
CA ILE A 350 -43.06 -26.69 -1.10
C ILE A 350 -41.90 -25.97 -0.41
N PHE A 351 -41.94 -25.78 0.91
CA PHE A 351 -40.92 -24.99 1.61
C PHE A 351 -40.32 -25.74 2.79
N THR A 352 -39.01 -25.91 2.76
CA THR A 352 -38.21 -26.48 3.84
C THR A 352 -37.31 -25.40 4.43
N THR A 353 -37.40 -25.18 5.74
CA THR A 353 -36.52 -24.25 6.46
C THR A 353 -35.56 -25.03 7.33
N CYS A 354 -34.32 -24.58 7.47
CA CYS A 354 -33.28 -25.27 8.23
C CYS A 354 -32.53 -24.30 9.15
N TYR A 355 -32.65 -24.49 10.46
CA TYR A 355 -31.81 -23.82 11.46
C TYR A 355 -30.58 -24.68 11.78
N MET A 356 -29.39 -24.09 11.63
CA MET A 356 -28.10 -24.78 11.76
C MET A 356 -27.27 -24.13 12.87
N ALA A 357 -27.50 -24.59 14.09
CA ALA A 357 -26.88 -24.10 15.32
C ALA A 357 -25.39 -24.49 15.39
N SER A 358 -24.60 -23.64 16.04
CA SER A 358 -23.25 -23.94 16.53
C SER A 358 -23.22 -23.81 18.06
N GLU A 359 -22.10 -24.17 18.69
CA GLU A 359 -21.88 -24.00 20.15
C GLU A 359 -22.04 -22.54 20.62
N ASN A 360 -21.90 -21.59 19.69
CA ASN A 360 -22.03 -20.14 19.95
C ASN A 360 -23.45 -19.61 19.72
N SER A 361 -24.37 -20.42 19.20
CA SER A 361 -25.73 -19.98 18.86
C SER A 361 -26.61 -19.89 20.10
N SER A 362 -27.38 -18.81 20.21
CA SER A 362 -28.30 -18.62 21.34
C SER A 362 -29.56 -19.47 21.20
N GLN A 363 -30.20 -19.77 22.33
CA GLN A 363 -31.51 -20.43 22.32
C GLN A 363 -32.58 -19.50 21.72
N ASP A 364 -32.39 -18.18 21.80
CA ASP A 364 -33.34 -17.19 21.32
C ASP A 364 -33.41 -17.15 19.78
N THR A 365 -32.28 -17.16 19.06
CA THR A 365 -32.26 -17.26 17.58
C THR A 365 -32.92 -18.54 17.10
N CYS A 366 -32.63 -19.67 17.77
CA CYS A 366 -33.25 -20.96 17.50
C CYS A 366 -34.78 -20.91 17.68
N ASN A 367 -35.26 -20.32 18.79
CA ASN A 367 -36.68 -20.20 19.09
C ASN A 367 -37.40 -19.30 18.07
N ARG A 368 -36.79 -18.18 17.66
CA ARG A 368 -37.34 -17.28 16.63
C ARG A 368 -37.49 -17.97 15.28
N ALA A 369 -36.47 -18.69 14.83
CA ALA A 369 -36.52 -19.45 13.59
C ALA A 369 -37.63 -20.52 13.62
N LYS A 370 -37.71 -21.27 14.73
CA LYS A 370 -38.73 -22.31 14.92
C LYS A 370 -40.15 -21.74 14.94
N GLU A 371 -40.38 -20.64 15.65
CA GLU A 371 -41.70 -20.03 15.75
C GLU A 371 -42.16 -19.42 14.41
N LEU A 372 -41.26 -18.73 13.68
CA LEU A 372 -41.58 -18.24 12.35
C LEU A 372 -41.91 -19.38 11.39
N ALA A 373 -41.09 -20.43 11.36
CA ALA A 373 -41.30 -21.59 10.51
C ALA A 373 -42.65 -22.28 10.78
N LYS A 374 -43.05 -22.35 12.06
CA LYS A 374 -44.35 -22.85 12.50
C LYS A 374 -45.51 -21.97 12.02
N GLN A 375 -45.39 -20.65 12.13
CA GLN A 375 -46.45 -19.71 11.72
C GLN A 375 -46.70 -19.72 10.21
N ILE A 376 -45.63 -19.83 9.39
CA ILE A 376 -45.77 -19.91 7.94
C ILE A 376 -46.11 -21.32 7.43
N GLY A 377 -46.00 -22.35 8.27
CA GLY A 377 -46.31 -23.75 7.94
C GLY A 377 -45.20 -24.52 7.23
N SER A 378 -43.97 -24.01 7.16
CA SER A 378 -42.86 -24.69 6.46
C SER A 378 -42.40 -25.97 7.17
N TYR A 379 -41.84 -26.93 6.43
CA TYR A 379 -41.16 -28.08 7.04
C TYR A 379 -39.84 -27.64 7.67
N HIS A 380 -39.76 -27.61 9.00
CA HIS A 380 -38.62 -27.05 9.73
C HIS A 380 -37.65 -28.13 10.23
N ILE A 381 -36.38 -27.96 9.89
CA ILE A 381 -35.26 -28.80 10.35
C ILE A 381 -34.43 -27.99 11.35
N ASN A 382 -34.08 -28.60 12.48
CA ASN A 382 -33.15 -28.03 13.45
C ASN A 382 -31.98 -29.00 13.64
N LEU A 383 -30.76 -28.53 13.42
CA LEU A 383 -29.54 -29.33 13.54
C LEU A 383 -28.39 -28.54 14.15
N ASN A 384 -27.39 -29.25 14.67
CA ASN A 384 -26.16 -28.68 15.20
C ASN A 384 -24.96 -29.05 14.29
N ILE A 385 -24.12 -28.07 13.96
CA ILE A 385 -22.99 -28.23 13.02
C ILE A 385 -21.66 -28.57 13.70
N ASP A 386 -21.58 -28.56 15.03
CA ASP A 386 -20.31 -28.60 15.78
C ASP A 386 -19.54 -29.89 15.52
N MET A 387 -20.23 -31.01 15.29
CA MET A 387 -19.57 -32.27 14.94
C MET A 387 -18.77 -32.15 13.64
N ALA A 388 -19.35 -31.53 12.61
CA ALA A 388 -18.68 -31.31 11.34
C ALA A 388 -17.57 -30.25 11.45
N VAL A 389 -17.80 -29.18 12.24
CA VAL A 389 -16.79 -28.14 12.51
C VAL A 389 -15.58 -28.74 13.22
N LYS A 390 -15.80 -29.50 14.30
CA LYS A 390 -14.74 -30.18 15.07
C LYS A 390 -13.98 -31.18 14.22
N ALA A 391 -14.65 -31.93 13.35
CA ALA A 391 -13.97 -32.82 12.40
C ALA A 391 -13.07 -32.05 11.43
N MET A 392 -13.54 -30.95 10.85
CA MET A 392 -12.77 -30.15 9.90
C MET A 392 -11.54 -29.48 10.56
N VAL A 393 -11.73 -28.88 11.75
CA VAL A 393 -10.63 -28.31 12.55
C VAL A 393 -9.67 -29.40 13.03
N GLY A 394 -10.19 -30.59 13.35
CA GLY A 394 -9.41 -31.76 13.73
C GLY A 394 -8.49 -32.23 12.60
N ILE A 395 -8.98 -32.31 11.36
CA ILE A 395 -8.16 -32.63 10.18
C ILE A 395 -7.03 -31.60 10.02
N PHE A 396 -7.35 -30.30 10.09
CA PHE A 396 -6.34 -29.25 10.02
C PHE A 396 -5.27 -29.40 11.11
N SER A 397 -5.70 -29.67 12.34
CA SER A 397 -4.80 -29.81 13.49
C SER A 397 -3.93 -31.07 13.39
N MET A 398 -4.49 -32.17 12.90
CA MET A 398 -3.76 -33.42 12.65
C MET A 398 -2.66 -33.23 11.61
N VAL A 399 -2.91 -32.47 10.54
CA VAL A 399 -1.94 -32.25 9.45
C VAL A 399 -0.90 -31.18 9.80
N THR A 400 -1.28 -30.12 10.53
CA THR A 400 -0.41 -28.97 10.78
C THR A 400 0.25 -28.95 12.16
N GLY A 401 -0.24 -29.75 13.10
CA GLY A 401 0.17 -29.72 14.50
C GLY A 401 -0.29 -28.48 15.28
N LYS A 402 -1.18 -27.64 14.71
CA LYS A 402 -1.65 -26.40 15.35
C LYS A 402 -3.17 -26.40 15.51
N TRP A 403 -3.64 -25.97 16.69
CA TRP A 403 -5.05 -25.80 16.99
C TRP A 403 -5.44 -24.32 16.94
N PRO A 404 -6.23 -23.85 15.95
CA PRO A 404 -6.65 -22.46 15.88
C PRO A 404 -7.62 -22.12 17.02
N GLN A 405 -7.52 -20.90 17.56
CA GLN A 405 -8.36 -20.43 18.66
C GLN A 405 -9.20 -19.20 18.28
N PHE A 406 -10.38 -19.05 18.90
CA PHE A 406 -11.17 -17.82 18.80
C PHE A 406 -10.44 -16.67 19.50
N ARG A 407 -10.74 -15.42 19.09
CA ARG A 407 -10.14 -14.21 19.65
C ARG A 407 -10.36 -14.11 21.16
N VAL A 408 -11.55 -14.47 21.64
CA VAL A 408 -11.91 -14.51 23.07
C VAL A 408 -11.03 -15.48 23.85
N ASN A 409 -10.52 -16.52 23.20
CA ASN A 409 -9.68 -17.55 23.81
C ASN A 409 -8.18 -17.29 23.58
N GLY A 410 -7.80 -16.09 23.11
CA GLY A 410 -6.39 -15.72 22.86
C GLY A 410 -5.89 -15.92 21.43
N GLY A 411 -6.75 -16.33 20.50
CA GLY A 411 -6.39 -16.51 19.08
C GLY A 411 -6.21 -15.20 18.32
N SER A 412 -5.42 -15.22 17.24
CA SER A 412 -5.23 -14.06 16.37
C SER A 412 -6.50 -13.70 15.57
N SER A 413 -6.57 -12.48 15.03
CA SER A 413 -7.69 -12.07 14.15
C SER A 413 -7.86 -12.99 12.93
N ARG A 414 -6.76 -13.57 12.45
CA ARG A 414 -6.77 -14.52 11.31
C ARG A 414 -7.41 -15.85 11.70
N GLU A 415 -7.08 -16.37 12.88
CA GLU A 415 -7.65 -17.61 13.40
C GLU A 415 -9.14 -17.43 13.70
N ASN A 416 -9.51 -16.32 14.35
CA ASN A 416 -10.91 -15.99 14.63
C ASN A 416 -11.75 -15.98 13.33
N LEU A 417 -11.29 -15.24 12.32
CA LEU A 417 -11.97 -15.18 11.03
C LEU A 417 -12.01 -16.54 10.33
N ALA A 418 -10.95 -17.34 10.41
CA ALA A 418 -10.93 -18.68 9.83
C ALA A 418 -11.97 -19.61 10.47
N LEU A 419 -12.08 -19.62 11.80
CA LEU A 419 -13.06 -20.43 12.54
C LEU A 419 -14.50 -20.01 12.23
N GLN A 420 -14.78 -18.71 12.16
CA GLN A 420 -16.09 -18.20 11.73
C GLN A 420 -16.42 -18.63 10.29
N ASN A 421 -15.45 -18.51 9.38
CA ASN A 421 -15.63 -18.92 7.98
C ASN A 421 -15.88 -20.43 7.83
N VAL A 422 -15.23 -21.28 8.64
CA VAL A 422 -15.45 -22.74 8.61
C VAL A 422 -16.89 -23.06 8.97
N GLN A 423 -17.42 -22.46 10.05
CA GLN A 423 -18.83 -22.61 10.44
C GLN A 423 -19.76 -22.16 9.31
N ALA A 424 -19.50 -20.99 8.71
CA ALA A 424 -20.32 -20.44 7.63
C ALA A 424 -20.36 -21.35 6.38
N ARG A 425 -19.22 -21.93 5.98
CA ARG A 425 -19.14 -22.83 4.82
C ARG A 425 -19.76 -24.21 5.07
N ILE A 426 -19.64 -24.74 6.30
CA ILE A 426 -20.29 -26.01 6.66
C ILE A 426 -21.81 -25.88 6.57
N ARG A 427 -22.38 -24.73 6.97
CA ARG A 427 -23.83 -24.48 6.79
C ARG A 427 -24.24 -24.52 5.32
N MET A 428 -23.44 -23.98 4.41
CA MET A 428 -23.71 -24.05 2.97
C MET A 428 -23.70 -25.50 2.48
N LEU A 429 -22.67 -26.27 2.86
CA LEU A 429 -22.55 -27.68 2.47
C LEU A 429 -23.76 -28.49 2.95
N LEU A 430 -24.20 -28.28 4.19
CA LEU A 430 -25.39 -28.94 4.73
C LEU A 430 -26.67 -28.47 4.04
N ALA A 431 -26.82 -27.17 3.76
CA ALA A 431 -27.98 -26.65 3.05
C ALA A 431 -28.18 -27.35 1.69
N TYR A 432 -27.11 -27.50 0.90
CA TYR A 432 -27.16 -28.21 -0.37
C TYR A 432 -27.42 -29.71 -0.21
N LEU A 433 -26.84 -30.35 0.81
CA LEU A 433 -27.10 -31.76 1.11
C LEU A 433 -28.59 -32.00 1.42
N PHE A 434 -29.18 -31.17 2.27
CA PHE A 434 -30.62 -31.26 2.58
C PHE A 434 -31.49 -30.85 1.39
N ALA A 435 -31.03 -29.95 0.53
CA ALA A 435 -31.79 -29.55 -0.65
C ALA A 435 -31.92 -30.73 -1.64
N GLN A 436 -30.86 -31.53 -1.76
CA GLN A 436 -30.84 -32.73 -2.59
C GLN A 436 -31.55 -33.93 -1.94
N LEU A 437 -31.43 -34.11 -0.62
CA LEU A 437 -31.85 -35.36 0.04
C LEU A 437 -33.03 -35.25 1.01
N SER A 438 -33.50 -34.06 1.39
CA SER A 438 -34.59 -33.96 2.38
C SER A 438 -35.93 -34.46 1.84
N LEU A 439 -36.18 -34.34 0.54
CA LEU A 439 -37.38 -34.90 -0.10
C LEU A 439 -37.27 -36.42 -0.23
N TRP A 440 -36.09 -36.91 -0.66
CA TRP A 440 -35.78 -38.34 -0.67
C TRP A 440 -35.98 -38.98 0.71
N ALA A 441 -35.47 -38.36 1.78
CA ALA A 441 -35.65 -38.83 3.16
C ALA A 441 -37.13 -38.85 3.62
N ARG A 442 -38.00 -38.12 2.92
CA ARG A 442 -39.46 -38.08 3.14
C ARG A 442 -40.23 -38.92 2.12
N ASN A 443 -39.54 -39.77 1.35
CA ASN A 443 -40.11 -40.56 0.24
C ASN A 443 -40.87 -39.71 -0.79
N LYS A 444 -40.36 -38.51 -1.09
CA LYS A 444 -40.88 -37.61 -2.12
C LYS A 444 -39.86 -37.48 -3.27
N PRO A 445 -40.32 -37.45 -4.53
CA PRO A 445 -39.45 -37.22 -5.68
C PRO A 445 -38.99 -35.75 -5.75
N GLY A 446 -37.94 -35.49 -6.53
CA GLY A 446 -37.44 -34.14 -6.79
C GLY A 446 -36.40 -33.60 -5.79
N GLY A 447 -35.89 -32.41 -6.09
CA GLY A 447 -34.95 -31.65 -5.26
C GLY A 447 -35.48 -30.26 -4.90
N LEU A 448 -34.81 -29.56 -4.00
CA LEU A 448 -35.16 -28.20 -3.58
C LEU A 448 -34.16 -27.17 -4.12
N LEU A 449 -34.65 -25.97 -4.47
CA LEU A 449 -33.78 -24.81 -4.74
C LEU A 449 -33.30 -24.20 -3.43
N VAL A 450 -31.99 -24.02 -3.26
CA VAL A 450 -31.43 -23.31 -2.10
C VAL A 450 -31.63 -21.80 -2.27
N LEU A 451 -32.25 -21.18 -1.28
CA LEU A 451 -32.47 -19.74 -1.21
C LEU A 451 -31.36 -19.05 -0.39
N GLY A 452 -30.73 -18.06 -1.01
CA GLY A 452 -29.80 -17.15 -0.33
C GLY A 452 -30.53 -16.00 0.36
N SER A 453 -29.88 -15.41 1.37
CA SER A 453 -30.44 -14.29 2.14
C SER A 453 -29.46 -13.14 2.37
N ALA A 454 -28.49 -12.94 1.47
CA ALA A 454 -27.63 -11.75 1.52
C ALA A 454 -28.41 -10.55 0.99
N ASN A 455 -28.32 -9.38 1.63
CA ASN A 455 -28.95 -8.15 1.12
C ASN A 455 -27.99 -7.31 0.25
N VAL A 456 -28.51 -6.26 -0.38
CA VAL A 456 -27.75 -5.45 -1.34
C VAL A 456 -26.60 -4.67 -0.69
N ASP A 457 -26.76 -4.23 0.57
CA ASP A 457 -25.79 -3.42 1.30
C ASP A 457 -24.59 -4.27 1.76
N GLU A 458 -24.86 -5.47 2.29
CA GLU A 458 -23.84 -6.48 2.62
C GLU A 458 -23.09 -6.92 1.37
N SER A 459 -23.81 -7.13 0.26
CA SER A 459 -23.22 -7.47 -1.04
C SER A 459 -22.30 -6.38 -1.55
N LEU A 460 -22.72 -5.11 -1.44
CA LEU A 460 -21.92 -3.95 -1.84
C LEU A 460 -20.64 -3.84 -1.00
N ARG A 461 -20.77 -4.02 0.32
CA ARG A 461 -19.63 -3.99 1.25
C ARG A 461 -18.73 -5.23 1.14
N GLY A 462 -19.29 -6.33 0.63
CA GLY A 462 -18.72 -7.66 0.65
C GLY A 462 -18.58 -8.25 2.05
N TYR A 463 -19.52 -7.90 2.95
CA TYR A 463 -19.62 -8.41 4.32
C TYR A 463 -20.37 -9.75 4.34
N MET A 464 -19.68 -10.79 3.88
CA MET A 464 -20.16 -12.17 3.80
C MET A 464 -18.96 -13.11 3.69
N THR A 465 -19.11 -14.38 4.03
CA THR A 465 -18.05 -15.37 3.77
C THR A 465 -18.15 -15.88 2.34
N LYS A 466 -17.06 -15.86 1.59
CA LYS A 466 -17.08 -16.42 0.23
C LYS A 466 -17.35 -17.93 0.31
N TYR A 467 -18.41 -18.37 -0.37
CA TYR A 467 -18.96 -19.73 -0.36
C TYR A 467 -19.60 -20.19 0.96
N ASP A 468 -20.20 -19.28 1.72
CA ASP A 468 -21.20 -19.64 2.75
C ASP A 468 -22.63 -19.63 2.19
N CYS A 469 -23.66 -19.58 3.04
CA CYS A 469 -25.06 -19.51 2.63
C CYS A 469 -25.44 -18.23 1.83
N SER A 470 -24.52 -17.27 1.64
CA SER A 470 -24.66 -16.20 0.64
C SER A 470 -24.54 -16.73 -0.79
N SER A 471 -23.95 -17.91 -0.97
CA SER A 471 -23.86 -18.68 -2.22
C SER A 471 -24.93 -19.78 -2.20
N ALA A 472 -25.97 -19.59 -3.01
CA ALA A 472 -27.17 -20.39 -3.13
C ALA A 472 -27.58 -20.44 -4.61
N ASP A 473 -28.74 -21.02 -4.94
CA ASP A 473 -29.19 -21.10 -6.33
C ASP A 473 -29.80 -19.78 -6.80
N ILE A 474 -30.63 -19.16 -5.95
CA ILE A 474 -31.24 -17.84 -6.17
C ILE A 474 -31.34 -17.06 -4.85
N ASN A 475 -31.30 -15.73 -4.93
CA ASN A 475 -31.45 -14.85 -3.76
C ASN A 475 -32.56 -13.79 -4.00
N PRO A 476 -33.75 -13.94 -3.39
CA PRO A 476 -34.87 -13.04 -3.64
C PRO A 476 -34.69 -11.65 -2.99
N ILE A 477 -33.78 -11.49 -2.03
CA ILE A 477 -33.56 -10.21 -1.33
C ILE A 477 -32.22 -9.54 -1.67
N GLY A 478 -31.39 -10.15 -2.52
CA GLY A 478 -30.05 -9.63 -2.84
C GLY A 478 -30.01 -8.27 -3.53
N GLY A 479 -31.14 -7.82 -4.08
CA GLY A 479 -31.30 -6.47 -4.62
C GLY A 479 -31.99 -5.47 -3.69
N ILE A 480 -32.32 -5.82 -2.44
CA ILE A 480 -33.11 -4.98 -1.51
C ILE A 480 -32.22 -4.43 -0.39
N SER A 481 -32.42 -3.17 -0.02
CA SER A 481 -31.69 -2.51 1.09
C SER A 481 -32.06 -3.10 2.44
N LYS A 482 -31.12 -3.09 3.41
CA LYS A 482 -31.41 -3.53 4.78
C LYS A 482 -32.53 -2.69 5.41
N THR A 483 -32.58 -1.40 5.07
CA THR A 483 -33.63 -0.49 5.54
C THR A 483 -35.01 -0.89 5.02
N ASP A 484 -35.12 -1.25 3.74
CA ASP A 484 -36.39 -1.68 3.15
C ASP A 484 -36.79 -3.07 3.63
N LEU A 485 -35.83 -3.97 3.90
CA LEU A 485 -36.12 -5.26 4.53
C LEU A 485 -36.76 -5.08 5.92
N ARG A 486 -36.29 -4.12 6.73
CA ARG A 486 -36.94 -3.82 8.02
C ARG A 486 -38.37 -3.31 7.82
N SER A 487 -38.59 -2.40 6.88
CA SER A 487 -39.93 -1.91 6.53
C SER A 487 -40.84 -3.01 6.00
N PHE A 488 -40.30 -3.93 5.20
CA PHE A 488 -41.02 -5.09 4.67
C PHE A 488 -41.42 -6.06 5.79
N ILE A 489 -40.54 -6.33 6.75
CA ILE A 489 -40.89 -7.15 7.92
C ILE A 489 -42.01 -6.50 8.73
N GLN A 490 -41.96 -5.17 8.92
CA GLN A 490 -43.05 -4.44 9.58
C GLN A 490 -44.38 -4.61 8.82
N TYR A 491 -44.35 -4.47 7.48
CA TYR A 491 -45.52 -4.75 6.64
C TYR A 491 -46.04 -6.18 6.81
N CYS A 492 -45.15 -7.19 6.88
CA CYS A 492 -45.55 -8.59 7.09
C CYS A 492 -46.17 -8.84 8.47
N ILE A 493 -45.71 -8.14 9.52
CA ILE A 493 -46.33 -8.20 10.85
C ILE A 493 -47.80 -7.76 10.79
N GLU A 494 -48.05 -6.67 10.07
CA GLU A 494 -49.38 -6.04 9.98
C GLU A 494 -50.33 -6.77 9.02
N ASN A 495 -49.81 -7.28 7.89
CA ASN A 495 -50.65 -7.81 6.80
C ASN A 495 -50.71 -9.34 6.76
N PHE A 496 -49.67 -10.04 7.24
CA PHE A 496 -49.63 -11.50 7.26
C PHE A 496 -49.87 -12.10 8.66
N ASN A 497 -50.06 -11.26 9.69
CA ASN A 497 -50.29 -11.67 11.09
C ASN A 497 -49.21 -12.59 11.68
N LEU A 498 -47.96 -12.45 11.22
CA LEU A 498 -46.82 -13.25 11.69
C LEU A 498 -46.19 -12.63 12.95
N THR A 499 -46.68 -13.01 14.13
CA THR A 499 -46.25 -12.44 15.42
C THR A 499 -44.79 -12.74 15.77
N ALA A 500 -44.21 -13.84 15.25
CA ALA A 500 -42.81 -14.21 15.45
C ALA A 500 -41.86 -13.08 15.02
N LEU A 501 -42.22 -12.35 13.96
CA LEU A 501 -41.42 -11.28 13.38
C LEU A 501 -41.21 -10.09 14.32
N ARG A 502 -42.10 -9.86 15.30
CA ARG A 502 -41.91 -8.78 16.30
C ARG A 502 -40.64 -9.00 17.11
N SER A 503 -40.42 -10.24 17.55
CA SER A 503 -39.22 -10.63 18.31
C SER A 503 -37.95 -10.57 17.45
N ILE A 504 -38.06 -10.88 16.16
CA ILE A 504 -36.94 -10.81 15.20
C ILE A 504 -36.55 -9.35 14.92
N MET A 505 -37.53 -8.46 14.79
CA MET A 505 -37.29 -7.05 14.51
C MET A 505 -36.67 -6.30 15.70
N SER A 506 -37.00 -6.72 16.94
CA SER A 506 -36.44 -6.16 18.17
C SER A 506 -35.04 -6.70 18.53
N ALA A 507 -34.63 -7.83 17.93
CA ALA A 507 -33.33 -8.44 18.22
C ALA A 507 -32.16 -7.61 17.62
N PRO A 508 -31.02 -7.51 18.32
CA PRO A 508 -29.84 -6.87 17.76
C PRO A 508 -29.28 -7.69 16.58
N PRO A 509 -28.83 -7.04 15.49
CA PRO A 509 -28.26 -7.73 14.33
C PRO A 509 -26.84 -8.23 14.65
N THR A 510 -26.68 -9.55 14.67
CA THR A 510 -25.47 -10.26 15.09
C THR A 510 -25.37 -11.64 14.43
N ALA A 511 -24.15 -12.08 14.13
CA ALA A 511 -23.89 -13.34 13.43
C ALA A 511 -23.72 -14.58 14.33
N GLU A 512 -23.64 -14.46 15.67
CA GLU A 512 -23.48 -15.61 16.61
C GLU A 512 -22.36 -16.62 16.21
N LEU A 513 -21.24 -16.15 15.65
CA LEU A 513 -20.15 -17.01 15.16
C LEU A 513 -18.94 -17.11 16.10
N GLU A 514 -18.87 -16.27 17.14
CA GLU A 514 -17.80 -16.28 18.16
C GLU A 514 -18.38 -16.51 19.56
N PRO A 515 -17.61 -17.15 20.47
CA PRO A 515 -18.03 -17.37 21.86
C PRO A 515 -18.31 -16.07 22.58
N LEU A 516 -19.33 -16.06 23.45
CA LEU A 516 -19.63 -14.91 24.30
C LEU A 516 -18.60 -14.82 25.44
N SER A 517 -17.91 -13.68 25.59
CA SER A 517 -17.10 -13.39 26.78
C SER A 517 -18.00 -12.87 27.90
N GLU A 518 -17.92 -13.48 29.10
CA GLU A 518 -18.66 -13.16 30.33
C GLU A 518 -19.21 -11.71 30.42
N GLY A 519 -20.43 -11.50 29.91
CA GLY A 519 -21.17 -10.25 30.09
C GLY A 519 -20.93 -9.11 29.08
N GLN A 520 -20.09 -9.27 28.04
CA GLN A 520 -20.01 -8.26 26.98
C GLN A 520 -21.04 -8.52 25.87
N ILE A 521 -21.77 -7.47 25.51
CA ILE A 521 -22.77 -7.48 24.44
C ILE A 521 -22.08 -7.79 23.11
N GLN A 522 -22.70 -8.71 22.39
CA GLN A 522 -22.41 -9.14 21.04
C GLN A 522 -22.00 -8.01 20.10
N GLN A 523 -20.88 -8.20 19.38
CA GLN A 523 -20.46 -7.29 18.32
C GLN A 523 -21.52 -7.27 17.20
N THR A 524 -22.13 -6.11 16.95
CA THR A 524 -23.14 -5.97 15.89
C THR A 524 -22.51 -5.92 14.50
N ASP A 525 -23.27 -6.30 13.47
CA ASP A 525 -22.81 -6.28 12.08
C ASP A 525 -22.28 -4.89 11.66
N GLU A 526 -22.97 -3.82 12.06
CA GLU A 526 -22.57 -2.43 11.74
C GLU A 526 -21.26 -2.03 12.43
N ALA A 527 -21.04 -2.51 13.66
CA ALA A 527 -19.80 -2.29 14.39
C ALA A 527 -18.62 -3.02 13.72
N ASP A 528 -18.82 -4.26 13.26
CA ASP A 528 -17.79 -5.01 12.54
C ASP A 528 -17.49 -4.44 11.14
N MET A 529 -18.51 -3.99 10.41
CA MET A 529 -18.33 -3.32 9.12
C MET A 529 -17.64 -1.95 9.26
N GLY A 530 -17.77 -1.29 10.41
CA GLY A 530 -17.29 0.07 10.68
C GLY A 530 -18.13 1.16 9.99
N MET A 531 -19.38 0.84 9.65
CA MET A 531 -20.33 1.75 8.99
C MET A 531 -21.76 1.21 9.18
N THR A 532 -22.73 2.13 9.25
CA THR A 532 -24.14 1.74 9.37
C THR A 532 -24.73 1.34 8.02
N TYR A 533 -25.82 0.58 8.03
CA TYR A 533 -26.58 0.25 6.82
C TYR A 533 -27.11 1.52 6.12
N SER A 534 -27.52 2.53 6.89
CA SER A 534 -27.95 3.82 6.35
C SER A 534 -26.83 4.55 5.59
N GLU A 535 -25.60 4.50 6.08
CA GLU A 535 -24.43 5.04 5.37
C GLU A 535 -24.12 4.21 4.11
N LEU A 536 -24.20 2.89 4.19
CA LEU A 536 -23.96 1.98 3.07
C LEU A 536 -24.89 2.25 1.89
N SER A 537 -26.20 2.42 2.13
CA SER A 537 -27.13 2.72 1.05
C SER A 537 -26.86 4.10 0.42
N VAL A 538 -26.38 5.08 1.20
CA VAL A 538 -25.93 6.38 0.66
C VAL A 538 -24.69 6.20 -0.22
N TYR A 539 -23.68 5.44 0.24
CA TYR A 539 -22.50 5.15 -0.57
C TYR A 539 -22.86 4.40 -1.85
N GLY A 540 -23.76 3.42 -1.77
CA GLY A 540 -24.28 2.67 -2.91
C GLY A 540 -24.91 3.58 -3.96
N ARG A 541 -25.87 4.42 -3.56
CA ARG A 541 -26.52 5.39 -4.45
C ARG A 541 -25.53 6.39 -5.04
N LEU A 542 -24.61 6.94 -4.24
CA LEU A 542 -23.60 7.88 -4.74
C LEU A 542 -22.64 7.21 -5.75
N ARG A 543 -22.16 6.00 -5.45
CA ARG A 543 -21.25 5.23 -6.30
C ARG A 543 -21.91 4.82 -7.62
N LYS A 544 -23.12 4.25 -7.56
CA LYS A 544 -23.77 3.61 -8.71
C LYS A 544 -24.74 4.51 -9.43
N ILE A 545 -25.60 5.28 -8.75
CA ILE A 545 -26.57 6.17 -9.40
C ILE A 545 -25.87 7.46 -9.82
N ALA A 546 -25.26 8.16 -8.85
CA ALA A 546 -24.56 9.43 -9.08
C ALA A 546 -23.14 9.27 -9.66
N LYS A 547 -22.71 8.03 -9.96
CA LYS A 547 -21.45 7.68 -10.63
C LYS A 547 -20.20 8.27 -9.96
N CYS A 548 -20.23 8.44 -8.64
CA CYS A 548 -19.13 9.05 -7.90
C CYS A 548 -18.00 8.05 -7.61
N GLY A 549 -16.78 8.37 -8.04
CA GLY A 549 -15.55 7.76 -7.51
C GLY A 549 -15.20 8.30 -6.12
N PRO A 550 -14.07 7.88 -5.51
CA PRO A 550 -13.72 8.26 -4.13
C PRO A 550 -13.69 9.78 -3.92
N TYR A 551 -13.02 10.51 -4.81
CA TYR A 551 -12.90 11.97 -4.70
C TYR A 551 -14.25 12.68 -4.87
N SER A 552 -15.03 12.32 -5.89
CA SER A 552 -16.35 12.92 -6.14
C SER A 552 -17.33 12.63 -5.00
N MET A 553 -17.29 11.41 -4.42
CA MET A 553 -18.11 11.05 -3.27
C MET A 553 -17.76 11.89 -2.06
N PHE A 554 -16.46 12.05 -1.77
CA PHE A 554 -15.97 12.94 -0.72
C PHE A 554 -16.47 14.38 -0.89
N CYS A 555 -16.29 14.98 -2.08
CA CYS A 555 -16.76 16.35 -2.33
C CYS A 555 -18.26 16.52 -2.11
N LYS A 556 -19.07 15.53 -2.53
CA LYS A 556 -20.53 15.59 -2.37
C LYS A 556 -20.94 15.42 -0.91
N LEU A 557 -20.35 14.47 -0.20
CA LEU A 557 -20.68 14.19 1.20
C LEU A 557 -20.22 15.30 2.16
N ILE A 558 -19.16 16.06 1.87
CA ILE A 558 -18.80 17.23 2.68
C ILE A 558 -19.93 18.25 2.73
N HIS A 559 -20.66 18.43 1.63
CA HIS A 559 -21.80 19.33 1.59
C HIS A 559 -23.04 18.71 2.21
N THR A 560 -23.35 17.46 1.87
CA THR A 560 -24.56 16.77 2.36
C THR A 560 -24.51 16.46 3.85
N TRP A 561 -23.34 16.12 4.40
CA TRP A 561 -23.14 15.77 5.81
C TRP A 561 -22.51 16.90 6.63
N ARG A 562 -22.54 18.15 6.16
CA ARG A 562 -21.93 19.29 6.85
C ARG A 562 -22.37 19.46 8.30
N GLY A 563 -23.60 19.09 8.64
CA GLY A 563 -24.15 19.14 10.01
C GLY A 563 -23.93 17.88 10.85
N ILE A 564 -23.42 16.79 10.26
CA ILE A 564 -23.31 15.47 10.91
C ILE A 564 -21.84 15.03 11.04
N CYS A 565 -21.00 15.35 10.05
CA CYS A 565 -19.61 14.92 9.97
C CYS A 565 -18.69 16.07 9.59
N SER A 566 -17.55 16.18 10.27
CA SER A 566 -16.46 17.05 9.83
C SER A 566 -15.85 16.54 8.50
N PRO A 567 -15.24 17.40 7.67
CA PRO A 567 -14.56 16.97 6.45
C PRO A 567 -13.53 15.85 6.67
N GLY A 568 -12.89 15.80 7.84
CA GLY A 568 -11.95 14.73 8.19
C GLY A 568 -12.64 13.38 8.42
N GLN A 569 -13.79 13.39 9.09
CA GLN A 569 -14.61 12.18 9.28
C GLN A 569 -15.18 11.69 7.94
N VAL A 570 -15.63 12.60 7.06
CA VAL A 570 -16.09 12.23 5.72
C VAL A 570 -14.96 11.59 4.91
N ALA A 571 -13.76 12.17 4.94
CA ALA A 571 -12.59 11.60 4.27
C ALA A 571 -12.27 10.18 4.78
N ALA A 572 -12.25 9.98 6.10
CA ALA A 572 -12.00 8.67 6.71
C ALA A 572 -13.06 7.63 6.31
N LYS A 573 -14.35 8.00 6.38
CA LYS A 573 -15.48 7.14 6.01
C LYS A 573 -15.44 6.74 4.53
N VAL A 574 -15.23 7.69 3.62
CA VAL A 574 -15.14 7.42 2.18
C VAL A 574 -13.94 6.53 1.86
N LYS A 575 -12.79 6.77 2.48
CA LYS A 575 -11.59 5.93 2.31
C LYS A 575 -11.85 4.50 2.80
N HIS A 576 -12.41 4.34 3.99
CA HIS A 576 -12.76 3.03 4.56
C HIS A 576 -13.74 2.26 3.66
N PHE A 577 -14.78 2.93 3.16
CA PHE A 577 -15.73 2.34 2.21
C PHE A 577 -15.03 1.85 0.92
N PHE A 578 -14.29 2.70 0.22
CA PHE A 578 -13.66 2.30 -1.06
C PHE A 578 -12.56 1.25 -0.88
N GLN A 579 -11.77 1.33 0.19
CA GLN A 579 -10.77 0.32 0.50
C GLN A 579 -11.43 -1.04 0.68
N THR A 580 -12.43 -1.12 1.55
CA THR A 580 -13.09 -2.38 1.87
C THR A 580 -13.98 -2.92 0.75
N TYR A 581 -14.69 -2.05 0.02
CA TYR A 581 -15.38 -2.37 -1.23
C TYR A 581 -14.43 -3.04 -2.23
N SER A 582 -13.25 -2.45 -2.43
CA SER A 582 -12.28 -2.93 -3.42
C SER A 582 -11.61 -4.24 -3.02
N ILE A 583 -11.30 -4.43 -1.72
CA ILE A 583 -10.78 -5.70 -1.19
C ILE A 583 -11.77 -6.84 -1.44
N ASN A 584 -13.05 -6.59 -1.19
CA ASN A 584 -14.07 -7.65 -1.23
C ASN A 584 -14.76 -7.82 -2.58
N ARG A 585 -14.42 -7.02 -3.62
CA ARG A 585 -15.15 -7.06 -4.90
C ARG A 585 -15.10 -8.44 -5.57
N HIS A 586 -14.03 -9.20 -5.37
CA HIS A 586 -13.89 -10.57 -5.85
C HIS A 586 -14.94 -11.56 -5.30
N LYS A 587 -15.73 -11.19 -4.28
CA LYS A 587 -16.86 -11.99 -3.80
C LYS A 587 -18.09 -11.84 -4.71
N MET A 588 -18.23 -10.69 -5.39
CA MET A 588 -19.37 -10.38 -6.27
C MET A 588 -19.35 -11.14 -7.59
N THR A 589 -18.18 -11.56 -8.06
CA THR A 589 -18.05 -12.33 -9.30
C THR A 589 -18.66 -13.73 -9.18
N THR A 590 -18.89 -14.22 -7.95
CA THR A 590 -19.43 -15.55 -7.67
C THR A 590 -20.60 -15.48 -6.68
N LEU A 591 -21.23 -14.31 -6.53
CA LEU A 591 -22.42 -14.19 -5.68
C LEU A 591 -23.62 -14.82 -6.39
N THR A 592 -24.52 -15.39 -5.61
CA THR A 592 -25.83 -15.88 -6.06
C THR A 592 -26.56 -14.86 -6.92
N PRO A 593 -27.13 -15.27 -8.07
CA PRO A 593 -28.04 -14.43 -8.85
C PRO A 593 -29.19 -13.93 -7.99
N ALA A 594 -29.39 -12.61 -7.98
CA ALA A 594 -30.38 -11.97 -7.11
C ALA A 594 -31.50 -11.29 -7.89
N TYR A 595 -32.69 -11.23 -7.29
CA TYR A 595 -33.77 -10.38 -7.77
C TYR A 595 -33.29 -8.92 -7.82
N HIS A 596 -33.51 -8.24 -8.94
CA HIS A 596 -33.14 -6.85 -9.11
C HIS A 596 -34.25 -5.94 -8.58
N ALA A 597 -33.95 -5.12 -7.57
CA ALA A 597 -34.87 -4.12 -7.03
C ALA A 597 -34.22 -2.73 -6.98
N GLU A 598 -33.09 -2.61 -6.30
CA GLU A 598 -32.40 -1.35 -6.12
C GLU A 598 -31.56 -0.93 -7.33
N SER A 599 -31.73 0.32 -7.76
CA SER A 599 -30.98 0.94 -8.87
C SER A 599 -29.49 1.15 -8.57
N TYR A 600 -29.01 0.76 -7.39
CA TYR A 600 -27.61 0.76 -7.01
C TYR A 600 -27.01 -0.62 -6.76
N SER A 601 -27.69 -1.69 -7.20
CA SER A 601 -27.20 -3.07 -7.04
C SER A 601 -25.73 -3.24 -7.45
N PRO A 602 -24.92 -3.96 -6.65
CA PRO A 602 -23.53 -4.25 -6.96
C PRO A 602 -23.34 -5.50 -7.83
N ASP A 603 -24.42 -6.11 -8.35
CA ASP A 603 -24.35 -7.33 -9.20
C ASP A 603 -23.34 -7.16 -10.35
N ASP A 604 -22.36 -8.06 -10.42
CA ASP A 604 -21.27 -7.98 -11.40
C ASP A 604 -21.62 -8.67 -12.72
N ASN A 605 -22.62 -9.56 -12.72
CA ASN A 605 -22.98 -10.38 -13.88
C ASN A 605 -23.66 -9.58 -15.00
N ARG A 606 -24.41 -8.54 -14.63
CA ARG A 606 -25.23 -7.75 -15.55
C ARG A 606 -25.18 -6.26 -15.24
N PHE A 607 -25.56 -5.88 -14.01
CA PHE A 607 -25.97 -4.51 -13.74
C PHE A 607 -24.79 -3.57 -13.47
N ASP A 608 -23.75 -4.05 -12.80
CA ASP A 608 -22.62 -3.26 -12.34
C ASP A 608 -21.26 -3.91 -12.64
N MET A 609 -20.97 -4.06 -13.94
CA MET A 609 -19.68 -4.55 -14.43
C MET A 609 -18.51 -3.68 -13.93
N ARG A 610 -17.60 -4.28 -13.17
CA ARG A 610 -16.45 -3.59 -12.56
C ARG A 610 -15.23 -4.51 -12.52
N PRO A 611 -14.00 -3.95 -12.45
CA PRO A 611 -12.84 -4.75 -12.05
C PRO A 611 -13.09 -5.45 -10.72
N PHE A 612 -12.46 -6.60 -10.50
CA PHE A 612 -12.44 -7.28 -9.20
C PHE A 612 -11.04 -7.34 -8.57
N LEU A 613 -10.00 -7.06 -9.35
CA LEU A 613 -8.62 -6.89 -8.91
C LEU A 613 -8.27 -5.39 -8.92
N TYR A 614 -8.33 -4.76 -7.75
CA TYR A 614 -8.00 -3.33 -7.57
C TYR A 614 -6.67 -3.13 -6.86
N ASN A 615 -6.04 -1.97 -7.08
CA ASN A 615 -5.13 -1.40 -6.10
C ASN A 615 -5.96 -0.82 -4.93
N THR A 616 -6.07 -1.58 -3.84
CA THR A 616 -6.95 -1.29 -2.70
C THR A 616 -6.49 -0.10 -1.86
N ALA A 617 -5.28 0.41 -2.08
CA ALA A 617 -4.78 1.63 -1.43
C ALA A 617 -5.28 2.92 -2.10
N TRP A 618 -5.85 2.84 -3.31
CA TRP A 618 -6.37 3.99 -4.08
C TRP A 618 -5.46 5.24 -4.04
N PRO A 619 -4.13 5.10 -4.28
CA PRO A 619 -3.13 6.06 -3.84
C PRO A 619 -3.27 7.45 -4.49
N TRP A 620 -3.78 7.51 -5.71
CA TRP A 620 -4.03 8.79 -6.40
C TRP A 620 -5.28 9.47 -5.85
N GLN A 621 -6.39 8.75 -5.81
CA GLN A 621 -7.70 9.26 -5.41
C GLN A 621 -7.70 9.69 -3.95
N PHE A 622 -7.06 8.91 -3.07
CA PHE A 622 -6.96 9.24 -1.65
C PHE A 622 -6.07 10.45 -1.41
N ARG A 623 -5.00 10.63 -2.20
CA ARG A 623 -4.18 11.85 -2.17
C ARG A 623 -4.95 13.08 -2.65
N CYS A 624 -5.81 12.95 -3.66
CA CYS A 624 -6.70 14.03 -4.07
C CYS A 624 -7.68 14.43 -2.95
N ILE A 625 -8.26 13.45 -2.24
CA ILE A 625 -9.10 13.69 -1.05
C ILE A 625 -8.29 14.44 0.01
N ASP A 626 -7.08 13.99 0.32
CA ASP A 626 -6.22 14.63 1.33
C ASP A 626 -5.84 16.06 0.94
N ASN A 627 -5.53 16.31 -0.33
CA ASN A 627 -5.22 17.64 -0.83
C ASN A 627 -6.43 18.59 -0.74
N GLN A 628 -7.63 18.11 -1.09
CA GLN A 628 -8.86 18.90 -1.03
C GLN A 628 -9.30 19.13 0.42
N TYR A 629 -9.19 18.12 1.28
CA TYR A 629 -9.36 18.24 2.72
C TYR A 629 -8.44 19.34 3.30
N ARG A 630 -7.16 19.32 2.94
CA ARG A 630 -6.18 20.36 3.31
C ARG A 630 -6.59 21.73 2.76
N SER A 631 -7.06 21.82 1.51
CA SER A 631 -7.49 23.09 0.90
C SER A 631 -8.73 23.70 1.55
N ILE A 632 -9.70 22.90 1.98
CA ILE A 632 -10.94 23.37 2.63
C ILE A 632 -10.63 23.92 4.03
N ASN A 633 -9.70 23.28 4.74
CA ASN A 633 -9.35 23.64 6.11
C ASN A 633 -8.25 24.72 6.22
N HIS A 634 -7.43 24.91 5.17
CA HIS A 634 -6.37 25.90 5.14
C HIS A 634 -6.64 26.94 4.04
N ARG A 635 -7.38 28.02 4.34
CA ARG A 635 -7.33 29.26 3.53
C ARG A 635 -5.95 29.89 3.70
N VAL A 636 -4.98 29.43 2.91
CA VAL A 636 -3.61 29.99 2.81
C VAL A 636 -3.62 31.13 1.80
N ASP A 637 -2.93 32.23 2.10
CA ASP A 637 -2.78 33.37 1.20
C ASP A 637 -2.20 32.92 -0.15
N SER A 638 -2.76 33.45 -1.25
CA SER A 638 -2.43 33.09 -2.63
C SER A 638 -0.94 33.29 -2.95
N LYS A 639 -0.27 34.26 -2.31
CA LYS A 639 1.17 34.53 -2.47
C LYS A 639 2.02 33.47 -1.78
N SER A 640 1.69 33.10 -0.54
CA SER A 640 2.35 32.01 0.19
C SER A 640 2.14 30.66 -0.49
N LEU A 641 0.97 30.44 -1.11
CA LEU A 641 0.67 29.24 -1.88
C LEU A 641 1.46 29.16 -3.20
N ARG A 642 1.71 30.29 -3.88
CA ARG A 642 2.59 30.34 -5.06
C ARG A 642 4.04 30.06 -4.68
N LEU A 643 4.54 30.72 -3.63
CA LEU A 643 5.91 30.51 -3.14
C LEU A 643 6.10 29.05 -2.68
N TYR A 644 5.12 28.49 -1.96
CA TYR A 644 5.11 27.09 -1.56
C TYR A 644 5.10 26.12 -2.77
N ARG A 645 4.26 26.38 -3.78
CA ARG A 645 4.20 25.55 -5.00
C ARG A 645 5.47 25.62 -5.83
N TRP A 646 6.10 26.80 -5.89
CA TRP A 646 7.37 27.00 -6.59
C TRP A 646 8.52 26.31 -5.85
N TYR A 647 8.62 26.51 -4.54
CA TYR A 647 9.67 25.92 -3.69
C TYR A 647 9.60 24.39 -3.65
N TYR A 648 8.40 23.80 -3.57
CA TYR A 648 8.19 22.34 -3.64
C TYR A 648 7.99 21.79 -5.06
N SER A 649 8.25 22.60 -6.09
CA SER A 649 8.22 22.11 -7.48
C SER A 649 9.35 21.11 -7.73
N LYS A 650 9.15 20.19 -8.69
CA LYS A 650 10.18 19.21 -9.05
C LYS A 650 11.50 19.88 -9.44
N VAL A 651 11.47 21.04 -10.08
CA VAL A 651 12.66 21.76 -10.55
C VAL A 651 13.47 22.30 -9.37
N CYS A 652 12.83 22.99 -8.42
CA CYS A 652 13.52 23.56 -7.26
C CYS A 652 14.06 22.46 -6.32
N GLN A 653 13.28 21.39 -6.11
CA GLN A 653 13.71 20.25 -5.30
C GLN A 653 14.84 19.43 -5.95
N TRP A 654 14.83 19.30 -7.28
CA TRP A 654 15.93 18.68 -8.01
C TRP A 654 17.19 19.55 -7.97
N GLY A 655 17.06 20.88 -8.05
CA GLY A 655 18.17 21.82 -7.87
C GLY A 655 18.82 21.75 -6.49
N LEU A 656 18.02 21.68 -5.41
CA LEU A 656 18.53 21.45 -4.05
C LEU A 656 19.22 20.09 -3.91
N GLY A 657 18.65 19.03 -4.48
CA GLY A 657 19.28 17.71 -4.50
C GLY A 657 20.60 17.68 -5.28
N ALA A 658 20.66 18.37 -6.42
CA ALA A 658 21.89 18.54 -7.21
C ALA A 658 22.95 19.36 -6.44
N THR A 659 22.54 20.38 -5.70
CA THR A 659 23.45 21.19 -4.86
C THR A 659 24.09 20.35 -3.76
N ILE A 660 23.30 19.48 -3.10
CA ILE A 660 23.81 18.53 -2.09
C ILE A 660 24.77 17.52 -2.73
N PHE A 661 24.45 17.05 -3.94
CA PHE A 661 25.35 16.15 -4.67
C PHE A 661 26.67 16.82 -5.03
N VAL A 662 26.63 18.08 -5.48
CA VAL A 662 27.83 18.85 -5.85
C VAL A 662 28.72 19.10 -4.65
N ILE A 663 28.18 19.56 -3.51
CA ILE A 663 29.01 19.81 -2.31
C ILE A 663 29.64 18.50 -1.78
N LEU A 664 28.94 17.37 -1.87
CA LEU A 664 29.49 16.06 -1.53
C LEU A 664 30.56 15.58 -2.53
N ALA A 665 30.45 15.96 -3.79
CA ALA A 665 31.40 15.59 -4.83
C ALA A 665 32.71 16.40 -4.74
N VAL A 666 32.64 17.66 -4.28
CA VAL A 666 33.82 18.54 -4.09
C VAL A 666 34.80 17.95 -3.09
N ALA A 667 34.31 17.34 -2.01
CA ALA A 667 35.15 16.68 -0.99
C ALA A 667 36.05 15.55 -1.55
N PHE A 668 35.75 14.97 -2.73
CA PHE A 668 36.61 13.96 -3.36
C PHE A 668 37.72 14.57 -4.23
N VAL A 669 37.62 15.86 -4.55
CA VAL A 669 38.53 16.61 -5.44
C VAL A 669 39.51 17.48 -4.64
N GLU A 670 39.13 17.91 -3.44
CA GLU A 670 39.98 18.70 -2.52
C GLU A 670 41.20 17.91 -2.03
N LYS A 671 42.29 18.63 -1.70
CA LYS A 671 43.54 17.99 -1.26
C LYS A 671 43.44 17.55 0.22
N PRO A 672 43.85 16.33 0.57
CA PRO A 672 44.37 15.28 -0.32
C PRO A 672 43.23 14.55 -1.07
N SER A 673 43.26 14.55 -2.41
CA SER A 673 42.20 13.92 -3.21
C SER A 673 42.23 12.40 -3.10
N SER A 674 41.08 11.81 -2.78
CA SER A 674 40.87 10.36 -2.73
C SER A 674 40.55 9.74 -4.10
N LEU A 675 40.30 10.55 -5.14
CA LEU A 675 40.05 10.10 -6.51
C LEU A 675 41.36 9.72 -7.21
N THR A 676 41.69 8.42 -7.16
CA THR A 676 42.77 7.85 -7.96
C THR A 676 42.25 6.73 -8.84
N MET A 677 42.58 6.76 -10.14
CA MET A 677 42.11 5.78 -11.14
C MET A 677 42.63 4.35 -10.88
N ALA A 678 43.68 4.20 -10.06
CA ALA A 678 44.23 2.93 -9.63
C ALA A 678 44.67 3.01 -8.17
N SER A 679 44.36 1.98 -7.38
CA SER A 679 44.83 1.80 -6.00
C SER A 679 46.27 1.27 -5.91
N ASP A 680 46.88 0.90 -7.04
CA ASP A 680 48.28 0.47 -7.15
C ASP A 680 49.18 1.71 -7.29
N ILE A 681 50.06 1.92 -6.30
CA ILE A 681 50.99 3.05 -6.22
C ILE A 681 51.86 3.17 -7.49
N ARG A 682 52.11 2.05 -8.18
CA ARG A 682 52.92 2.00 -9.41
C ARG A 682 52.23 2.59 -10.65
N TYR A 683 50.90 2.70 -10.62
CA TYR A 683 50.09 3.25 -11.72
C TYR A 683 49.32 4.52 -11.32
N ARG A 684 49.69 5.14 -10.18
CA ARG A 684 49.10 6.41 -9.75
C ARG A 684 49.55 7.53 -10.69
N VAL A 685 48.64 7.98 -11.55
CA VAL A 685 48.80 9.22 -12.31
C VAL A 685 48.80 10.38 -11.31
N ALA A 686 49.56 11.45 -11.59
CA ALA A 686 49.56 12.65 -10.76
C ALA A 686 48.11 13.11 -10.50
N PRO A 687 47.72 13.40 -9.24
CA PRO A 687 46.39 13.90 -8.92
C PRO A 687 46.08 15.13 -9.75
N TRP A 688 44.83 15.26 -10.20
CA TRP A 688 44.42 16.51 -10.83
C TRP A 688 44.47 17.63 -9.79
N GLU A 689 45.27 18.66 -10.05
CA GLU A 689 45.35 19.84 -9.19
C GLU A 689 44.36 20.89 -9.72
N PRO A 690 43.23 21.14 -9.01
CA PRO A 690 42.33 22.20 -9.38
C PRO A 690 43.05 23.57 -9.22
N PRO A 691 42.76 24.54 -10.10
CA PRO A 691 43.29 25.90 -9.94
C PRO A 691 42.82 26.50 -8.61
N CYS A 692 43.72 27.24 -7.96
CA CYS A 692 43.51 27.85 -6.65
C CYS A 692 42.20 28.65 -6.59
N GLY A 693 41.37 28.38 -5.56
CA GLY A 693 40.09 29.05 -5.33
C GLY A 693 38.89 28.45 -6.08
N LEU A 694 39.06 27.42 -6.92
CA LEU A 694 37.96 26.83 -7.70
C LEU A 694 37.00 26.00 -6.84
N THR A 695 37.54 25.13 -5.98
CA THR A 695 36.76 24.29 -5.06
C THR A 695 36.00 25.16 -4.07
N GLU A 696 36.69 26.15 -3.50
CA GLU A 696 36.15 27.12 -2.55
C GLU A 696 35.06 27.98 -3.20
N SER A 697 35.20 28.33 -4.48
CA SER A 697 34.17 29.05 -5.22
C SER A 697 32.89 28.22 -5.43
N ILE A 698 33.02 26.91 -5.65
CA ILE A 698 31.89 25.99 -5.79
C ILE A 698 31.17 25.82 -4.44
N GLU A 699 31.93 25.65 -3.36
CA GLU A 699 31.39 25.55 -2.01
C GLU A 699 30.58 26.80 -1.61
N MET A 700 31.11 27.99 -1.90
CA MET A 700 30.43 29.27 -1.63
C MET A 700 29.07 29.36 -2.35
N VAL A 701 28.99 28.91 -3.61
CA VAL A 701 27.73 28.87 -4.36
C VAL A 701 26.74 27.91 -3.70
N CYS A 702 27.20 26.74 -3.26
CA CYS A 702 26.38 25.77 -2.54
C CYS A 702 25.86 26.33 -1.19
N PHE A 703 26.71 27.00 -0.41
CA PHE A 703 26.30 27.62 0.86
C PHE A 703 25.28 28.75 0.66
N LEU A 704 25.44 29.58 -0.38
CA LEU A 704 24.44 30.61 -0.71
C LEU A 704 23.06 30.01 -1.03
N ILE A 705 23.01 28.86 -1.72
CA ILE A 705 21.77 28.12 -1.99
C ILE A 705 21.16 27.59 -0.68
N PHE A 706 21.95 27.07 0.25
CA PHE A 706 21.46 26.61 1.55
C PHE A 706 20.98 27.76 2.46
N VAL A 707 21.64 28.94 2.41
CA VAL A 707 21.17 30.15 3.09
C VAL A 707 19.82 30.61 2.52
N ALA A 708 19.66 30.60 1.20
CA ALA A 708 18.38 30.89 0.55
C ALA A 708 17.29 29.88 0.94
N ASP A 709 17.62 28.59 1.01
CA ASP A 709 16.73 27.51 1.46
C ASP A 709 16.21 27.74 2.89
N VAL A 710 17.12 28.01 3.84
CA VAL A 710 16.77 28.34 5.23
C VAL A 710 15.91 29.59 5.32
N SER A 711 16.23 30.61 4.52
CA SER A 711 15.48 31.88 4.51
C SER A 711 14.04 31.70 4.03
N VAL A 712 13.83 30.93 2.95
CA VAL A 712 12.49 30.61 2.44
C VAL A 712 11.71 29.74 3.44
N LYS A 713 12.37 28.79 4.12
CA LYS A 713 11.76 28.00 5.20
C LYS A 713 11.35 28.88 6.38
N SER A 714 12.22 29.76 6.85
CA SER A 714 11.93 30.72 7.92
C SER A 714 10.69 31.57 7.60
N TYR A 715 10.58 32.04 6.36
CA TYR A 715 9.43 32.82 5.89
C TYR A 715 8.13 32.00 5.79
N LEU A 716 8.17 30.78 5.27
CA LEU A 716 6.97 29.92 5.12
C LEU A 716 6.44 29.37 6.45
N ILE A 717 7.33 29.15 7.43
CA ILE A 717 7.01 28.57 8.74
C ILE A 717 6.61 29.66 9.75
N GLY A 718 7.18 30.86 9.62
CA GLY A 718 7.12 31.91 10.62
C GLY A 718 8.23 31.78 11.66
N TRP A 719 8.84 32.91 12.02
CA TRP A 719 10.07 32.95 12.83
C TRP A 719 9.94 32.34 14.23
N GLU A 720 8.77 32.43 14.84
CA GLU A 720 8.52 31.90 16.19
C GLU A 720 8.46 30.37 16.22
N GLU A 721 7.77 29.75 15.25
CA GLU A 721 7.73 28.29 15.12
C GLU A 721 9.07 27.74 14.60
N PHE A 722 9.78 28.53 13.78
CA PHE A 722 11.14 28.21 13.33
C PHE A 722 12.10 28.04 14.51
N ARG A 723 12.06 28.94 15.51
CA ARG A 723 12.90 28.89 16.72
C ARG A 723 12.58 27.75 17.68
N LYS A 724 11.34 27.23 17.69
CA LYS A 724 10.98 26.09 18.56
C LYS A 724 11.62 24.79 18.08
N ASN A 725 12.01 24.71 16.82
CA ASN A 725 12.56 23.50 16.23
C ASN A 725 14.09 23.46 16.36
N LYS A 726 14.58 22.64 17.29
CA LYS A 726 16.02 22.46 17.56
C LYS A 726 16.83 22.06 16.31
N TRP A 727 16.23 21.39 15.34
CA TRP A 727 16.89 20.96 14.10
C TRP A 727 17.06 22.08 13.07
N LEU A 728 16.14 23.05 13.00
CA LEU A 728 16.29 24.22 12.14
C LEU A 728 17.36 25.18 12.67
N ILE A 729 17.43 25.28 14.00
CA ILE A 729 18.52 25.96 14.68
C ILE A 729 19.85 25.24 14.42
N ALA A 730 19.89 23.92 14.54
CA ALA A 730 21.07 23.12 14.19
C ALA A 730 21.49 23.30 12.72
N TYR A 731 20.53 23.40 11.78
CA TYR A 731 20.82 23.65 10.37
C TYR A 731 21.48 25.02 10.15
N ILE A 732 21.06 26.07 10.86
CA ILE A 732 21.74 27.37 10.86
C ILE A 732 23.16 27.24 11.44
N PHE A 733 23.32 26.51 12.54
CA PHE A 733 24.64 26.30 13.15
C PHE A 733 25.59 25.57 12.20
N VAL A 734 25.13 24.52 11.50
CA VAL A 734 25.93 23.78 10.52
C VAL A 734 26.36 24.70 9.37
N ILE A 735 25.46 25.51 8.82
CA ILE A 735 25.82 26.49 7.78
C ILE A 735 26.84 27.50 8.31
N ALA A 736 26.68 27.98 9.54
CA ALA A 736 27.62 28.93 10.15
C ALA A 736 29.03 28.32 10.36
N PHE A 737 29.10 27.07 10.84
CA PHE A 737 30.37 26.35 10.95
C PHE A 737 31.01 26.08 9.59
N SER A 738 30.22 25.72 8.58
CA SER A 738 30.72 25.45 7.23
C SER A 738 31.24 26.72 6.54
N ILE A 739 30.62 27.88 6.80
CA ILE A 739 31.12 29.17 6.31
C ILE A 739 32.42 29.57 7.03
N LEU A 740 32.54 29.30 8.33
CA LEU A 740 33.78 29.53 9.07
C LEU A 740 34.93 28.67 8.54
N ASP A 741 34.65 27.39 8.27
CA ASP A 741 35.61 26.45 7.67
C ASP A 741 36.06 26.93 6.28
N TRP A 742 35.11 27.28 5.40
CA TRP A 742 35.38 27.86 4.09
C TRP A 742 36.25 29.14 4.17
N MET A 743 36.01 30.01 5.14
CA MET A 743 36.83 31.20 5.36
C MET A 743 38.27 30.87 5.78
N VAL A 744 38.47 29.81 6.56
CA VAL A 744 39.79 29.33 6.97
C VAL A 744 40.51 28.69 5.79
N SER A 745 39.83 27.85 5.00
CA SER A 745 40.38 27.24 3.78
C SER A 745 40.82 28.28 2.74
N LEU A 746 40.03 29.33 2.53
CA LEU A 746 40.39 30.44 1.64
C LEU A 746 41.62 31.23 2.13
N GLY A 747 41.83 31.30 3.45
CA GLY A 747 42.93 32.03 4.07
C GLY A 747 44.27 31.29 4.02
N LEU A 748 44.26 29.96 3.90
CA LEU A 748 45.45 29.12 3.97
C LEU A 748 46.08 28.77 2.61
N HIS A 749 45.33 28.89 1.49
CA HIS A 749 45.72 28.23 0.23
C HIS A 749 46.25 29.15 -0.89
N CYS A 750 46.65 30.39 -0.58
CA CYS A 750 47.20 31.34 -1.56
C CYS A 750 48.66 31.74 -1.35
N GLU A 751 49.42 31.05 -0.49
CA GLU A 751 50.87 31.24 -0.35
C GLU A 751 51.62 29.90 -0.43
N GLU A 752 51.62 29.29 -1.61
CA GLU A 752 52.66 28.31 -1.98
C GLU A 752 53.22 28.68 -3.35
N ASP A 753 54.11 29.67 -3.38
CA ASP A 753 55.02 29.85 -4.50
C ASP A 753 56.46 29.61 -4.03
N SER A 754 57.05 28.52 -4.56
CA SER A 754 58.49 28.26 -4.68
C SER A 754 59.31 28.13 -3.38
N ASN A 755 59.28 26.97 -2.73
CA ASN A 755 60.50 26.33 -2.22
C ASN A 755 60.22 24.88 -1.82
N GLY A 756 60.71 23.94 -2.63
CA GLY A 756 60.74 22.53 -2.27
C GLY A 756 61.59 22.30 -1.02
N ASN A 757 61.14 21.37 -0.18
CA ASN A 757 61.85 20.75 0.95
C ASN A 757 62.00 21.58 2.25
N ALA A 758 60.96 22.28 2.71
CA ALA A 758 60.95 22.85 4.07
C ALA A 758 59.92 22.23 5.05
N GLU A 759 58.83 21.61 4.58
CA GLU A 759 57.80 21.07 5.49
C GLU A 759 58.29 19.91 6.38
N TRP A 760 59.20 19.07 5.89
CA TRP A 760 59.70 17.91 6.66
C TRP A 760 60.69 18.28 7.77
N GLN A 761 61.29 19.48 7.76
CA GLN A 761 62.21 19.93 8.82
C GLN A 761 61.48 20.64 9.98
N ALA A 762 60.23 21.03 9.81
CA ALA A 762 59.45 21.70 10.86
C ALA A 762 58.85 20.71 11.87
N TYR A 763 58.59 19.46 11.45
CA TYR A 763 58.11 18.41 12.33
C TYR A 763 59.29 17.73 13.06
N PHE A 764 59.19 17.62 14.38
CA PHE A 764 60.12 16.91 15.27
C PHE A 764 61.47 17.58 15.57
N SER A 765 61.51 18.92 15.64
CA SER A 765 62.71 19.64 16.09
C SER A 765 62.88 19.61 17.62
N ASN A 766 61.78 19.69 18.39
CA ASN A 766 61.80 19.65 19.86
C ASN A 766 60.68 18.76 20.43
N LEU A 767 60.89 18.21 21.64
CA LEU A 767 59.95 17.29 22.31
C LEU A 767 58.51 17.82 22.49
N PRO A 768 58.27 19.13 22.77
CA PRO A 768 56.91 19.68 22.85
C PRO A 768 56.22 19.71 21.48
N ASP A 769 56.90 20.22 20.45
CA ASP A 769 56.35 20.33 19.09
C ASP A 769 56.08 18.96 18.47
N SER A 770 56.90 17.96 18.83
CA SER A 770 56.70 16.55 18.48
C SER A 770 55.41 15.98 19.08
N LEU A 771 55.09 16.33 20.33
CA LEU A 771 53.87 15.87 21.03
C LEU A 771 52.62 16.58 20.53
N THR A 772 52.70 17.89 20.22
CA THR A 772 51.60 18.63 19.59
C THR A 772 51.33 18.13 18.18
N SER A 773 52.39 17.85 17.42
CA SER A 773 52.29 17.24 16.09
C SER A 773 51.73 15.82 16.16
N LEU A 774 52.11 15.02 17.17
CA LEU A 774 51.55 13.69 17.41
C LEU A 774 50.08 13.75 17.83
N LEU A 775 49.67 14.77 18.59
CA LEU A 775 48.27 15.00 18.98
C LEU A 775 47.43 15.48 17.79
N VAL A 776 47.96 16.38 16.97
CA VAL A 776 47.34 16.82 15.69
C VAL A 776 47.25 15.63 14.74
N LEU A 777 48.28 14.80 14.62
CA LEU A 777 48.19 13.52 13.91
C LEU A 777 47.18 12.58 14.57
N LEU A 778 47.07 12.49 15.90
CA LEU A 778 46.08 11.62 16.54
C LEU A 778 44.64 12.09 16.30
N THR A 779 44.41 13.39 16.13
CA THR A 779 43.09 13.96 15.85
C THR A 779 42.79 14.07 14.35
N THR A 780 43.80 14.01 13.48
CA THR A 780 43.66 14.05 12.00
C THR A 780 43.92 12.71 11.30
N ALA A 781 44.53 11.72 11.96
CA ALA A 781 44.84 10.40 11.40
C ALA A 781 43.69 9.37 11.55
N ASN A 782 42.47 9.84 11.31
CA ASN A 782 41.46 9.05 10.64
C ASN A 782 41.00 9.86 9.43
N ASN A 783 41.86 9.88 8.40
CA ASN A 783 41.64 10.36 7.03
C ASN A 783 40.89 11.71 6.90
N PRO A 784 41.50 12.81 6.40
CA PRO A 784 40.78 14.09 6.22
C PRO A 784 39.47 13.97 5.42
N ASP A 785 39.34 12.96 4.53
CA ASP A 785 38.07 12.63 3.85
C ASP A 785 36.89 12.30 4.82
N GLY A 786 37.17 11.73 5.99
CA GLY A 786 36.17 11.16 6.90
C GLY A 786 35.35 12.21 7.64
N THR A 787 35.97 13.30 8.09
CA THR A 787 35.29 14.39 8.81
C THR A 787 34.44 15.24 7.87
N TYR A 788 34.94 15.55 6.68
CA TYR A 788 34.19 16.25 5.62
C TYR A 788 33.01 15.41 5.12
N LEU A 789 33.22 14.12 4.88
CA LEU A 789 32.14 13.18 4.54
C LEU A 789 31.12 13.07 5.68
N LEU A 790 31.56 12.98 6.94
CA LEU A 790 30.65 12.87 8.09
C LEU A 790 29.80 14.13 8.29
N MET A 791 30.38 15.33 8.15
CA MET A 791 29.65 16.59 8.27
C MET A 791 28.67 16.82 7.12
N ASN A 792 29.07 16.50 5.89
CA ASN A 792 28.18 16.58 4.73
C ASN A 792 27.09 15.48 4.76
N LEU A 793 27.40 14.28 5.27
CA LEU A 793 26.44 13.21 5.52
C LEU A 793 25.46 13.58 6.64
N LEU A 794 25.91 14.18 7.74
CA LEU A 794 25.07 14.72 8.81
C LEU A 794 24.09 15.76 8.27
N THR A 795 24.57 16.67 7.42
CA THR A 795 23.74 17.68 6.75
C THR A 795 22.68 17.03 5.85
N ALA A 796 23.05 16.01 5.07
CA ALA A 796 22.14 15.25 4.23
C ALA A 796 21.12 14.42 5.03
N ILE A 797 21.53 13.80 6.14
CA ILE A 797 20.66 13.04 7.06
C ILE A 797 19.66 13.99 7.74
N ILE A 798 20.12 15.13 8.26
CA ILE A 798 19.24 16.15 8.86
C ILE A 798 18.22 16.63 7.82
N TYR A 799 18.65 16.88 6.58
CA TYR A 799 17.76 17.26 5.49
C TYR A 799 16.70 16.17 5.18
N ASN A 800 17.12 14.90 5.08
CA ASN A 800 16.24 13.79 4.71
C ASN A 800 15.23 13.42 5.82
N GLN A 801 15.66 13.44 7.09
CA GLN A 801 14.80 13.19 8.26
C GLN A 801 13.74 14.29 8.44
N PHE A 802 14.08 15.53 8.09
CA PHE A 802 13.24 16.69 8.36
C PHE A 802 12.13 16.91 7.35
N ARG A 803 12.33 16.49 6.09
CA ARG A 803 11.34 16.58 5.01
C ARG A 803 9.97 16.00 5.40
N GLY A 804 9.95 14.93 6.20
CA GLY A 804 8.72 14.27 6.65
C GLY A 804 8.05 14.95 7.85
N TYR A 805 8.82 15.48 8.81
CA TYR A 805 8.31 15.90 10.12
C TYR A 805 7.72 17.33 10.10
N LEU A 806 8.37 18.25 9.38
CA LEU A 806 7.97 19.65 9.33
C LEU A 806 6.57 19.85 8.71
N LEU A 807 6.29 19.09 7.65
CA LEU A 807 5.06 19.23 6.87
C LEU A 807 3.82 18.85 7.70
N ILE A 808 3.99 17.92 8.64
CA ILE A 808 2.91 17.41 9.50
C ILE A 808 2.69 18.32 10.72
N SER A 809 3.76 18.82 11.33
CA SER A 809 3.70 19.60 12.57
C SER A 809 3.12 21.01 12.39
N ILE A 810 3.51 21.72 11.32
CA ILE A 810 3.03 23.10 11.06
C ILE A 810 1.56 23.10 10.62
N GLN A 811 1.16 22.12 9.79
CA GLN A 811 -0.21 22.00 9.34
C GLN A 811 -1.17 21.71 10.49
N THR A 812 -0.74 21.01 11.55
CA THR A 812 -1.63 20.64 12.65
C THR A 812 -1.82 21.75 13.68
N SER A 813 -0.78 22.56 13.97
CA SER A 813 -0.84 23.63 14.99
C SER A 813 -1.68 24.84 14.56
N LEU A 814 -1.38 25.42 13.39
CA LEU A 814 -2.06 26.63 12.88
C LEU A 814 -3.54 26.39 12.55
N LEU A 815 -3.87 25.16 12.17
CA LEU A 815 -5.19 24.74 11.69
C LEU A 815 -6.15 24.50 12.87
N ARG A 816 -5.68 23.86 13.96
CA ARG A 816 -6.49 23.67 15.19
C ARG A 816 -6.93 25.00 15.80
N ARG A 817 -6.03 25.98 15.86
CA ARG A 817 -6.31 27.28 16.48
C ARG A 817 -7.36 28.09 15.73
N ARG A 818 -7.25 28.16 14.39
CA ARG A 818 -8.22 28.89 13.55
C ARG A 818 -9.60 28.21 13.52
N LEU A 819 -9.64 26.87 13.57
CA LEU A 819 -10.90 26.12 13.69
C LEU A 819 -11.60 26.36 15.03
N GLY A 820 -10.85 26.40 16.15
CA GLY A 820 -11.41 26.63 17.48
C GLY A 820 -12.06 28.01 17.64
N ILE A 821 -11.42 29.08 17.15
CA ILE A 821 -11.95 30.45 17.22
C ILE A 821 -13.21 30.59 16.37
N ARG A 822 -13.24 29.97 15.18
CA ARG A 822 -14.40 30.02 14.28
C ARG A 822 -15.58 29.19 14.78
N ALA A 823 -15.32 28.03 15.37
CA ALA A 823 -16.36 27.23 16.03
C ALA A 823 -16.97 27.98 17.22
N GLY A 824 -16.15 28.68 18.02
CA GLY A 824 -16.64 29.52 19.12
C GLY A 824 -17.57 30.65 18.64
N PHE A 825 -17.24 31.31 17.52
CA PHE A 825 -18.09 32.34 16.91
C PHE A 825 -19.45 31.79 16.45
N GLU A 826 -19.44 30.65 15.73
CA GLU A 826 -20.67 30.04 15.21
C GLU A 826 -21.63 29.58 16.32
N VAL A 827 -21.09 29.06 17.44
CA VAL A 827 -21.90 28.71 18.62
C VAL A 827 -22.56 29.96 19.22
N MET A 828 -21.85 31.08 19.31
CA MET A 828 -22.42 32.34 19.81
C MET A 828 -23.47 32.94 18.87
N CYS A 829 -23.28 32.84 17.55
CA CYS A 829 -24.32 33.20 16.58
C CYS A 829 -25.60 32.37 16.77
N SER A 830 -25.47 31.06 17.00
CA SER A 830 -26.62 30.16 17.17
C SER A 830 -27.45 30.44 18.44
N GLN A 831 -26.81 30.86 19.53
CA GLN A 831 -27.52 31.26 20.76
C GLN A 831 -28.23 32.62 20.62
N CYS A 832 -27.71 33.53 19.79
CA CYS A 832 -28.40 34.79 19.48
C CYS A 832 -29.67 34.57 18.64
N GLN A 833 -29.67 33.58 17.74
CA GLN A 833 -30.83 33.21 16.92
C GLN A 833 -31.99 32.63 17.76
N SER A 834 -31.69 31.88 18.82
CA SER A 834 -32.75 31.35 19.70
C SER A 834 -33.47 32.41 20.52
N MET A 835 -32.87 33.59 20.73
CA MET A 835 -33.49 34.68 21.50
C MET A 835 -34.29 35.68 20.64
N THR A 836 -34.05 35.76 19.32
CA THR A 836 -34.60 36.83 18.47
C THR A 836 -35.67 36.38 17.46
N GLY A 837 -35.84 35.07 17.23
CA GLY A 837 -36.99 34.53 16.49
C GLY A 837 -37.08 34.90 15.00
N ILE A 838 -36.05 35.52 14.41
CA ILE A 838 -36.02 35.94 13.01
C ILE A 838 -34.98 35.10 12.24
N ASN A 839 -35.43 34.42 11.19
CA ASN A 839 -34.63 33.57 10.30
C ASN A 839 -33.94 34.38 9.19
N GLU A 840 -33.13 35.37 9.56
CA GLU A 840 -32.14 35.94 8.65
C GLU A 840 -30.73 35.54 9.10
N HIS A 841 -29.83 35.34 8.13
CA HIS A 841 -28.42 35.03 8.35
C HIS A 841 -27.73 36.22 9.04
N VAL A 842 -27.83 36.30 10.37
CA VAL A 842 -27.07 37.28 11.14
C VAL A 842 -25.61 36.83 11.16
N GLU A 843 -24.76 37.43 10.33
CA GLU A 843 -23.30 37.21 10.31
C GLU A 843 -22.55 37.90 11.48
N ASN A 844 -23.28 38.39 12.47
CA ASN A 844 -22.75 39.20 13.58
C ASN A 844 -23.19 38.64 14.96
N VAL A 845 -22.33 38.76 15.96
CA VAL A 845 -22.61 38.39 17.36
C VAL A 845 -22.78 39.66 18.21
N ASN A 846 -23.78 39.72 19.08
CA ASN A 846 -23.97 40.87 19.97
C ASN A 846 -22.77 41.02 20.94
N THR A 847 -22.21 42.23 21.01
CA THR A 847 -21.07 42.57 21.86
C THR A 847 -21.32 42.24 23.35
N GLU A 848 -22.54 42.43 23.86
CA GLU A 848 -22.87 42.13 25.26
C GLU A 848 -22.80 40.63 25.59
N MET A 849 -23.17 39.76 24.65
CA MET A 849 -23.10 38.31 24.84
C MET A 849 -21.64 37.83 24.89
N VAL A 850 -20.78 38.41 24.04
CA VAL A 850 -19.34 38.13 24.05
C VAL A 850 -18.73 38.55 25.39
N LEU A 851 -19.10 39.73 25.92
CA LEU A 851 -18.63 40.22 27.21
C LEU A 851 -19.10 39.32 28.38
N LYS A 852 -20.36 38.88 28.36
CA LYS A 852 -20.94 37.99 29.38
C LYS A 852 -20.29 36.61 29.40
N ILE A 853 -20.01 36.03 28.23
CA ILE A 853 -19.30 34.76 28.12
C ILE A 853 -17.86 34.92 28.59
N LEU A 854 -17.16 35.98 28.14
CA LEU A 854 -15.78 36.24 28.55
C LEU A 854 -15.65 36.35 30.09
N GLN A 855 -16.66 36.88 30.80
CA GLN A 855 -16.69 36.92 32.26
C GLN A 855 -16.64 35.52 32.91
N GLY A 856 -17.23 34.49 32.29
CA GLY A 856 -17.21 33.10 32.77
C GLY A 856 -15.98 32.27 32.33
N VAL A 857 -15.16 32.76 31.40
CA VAL A 857 -13.99 32.00 30.91
C VAL A 857 -12.75 32.27 31.77
N HIS A 858 -12.06 31.19 32.15
CA HIS A 858 -10.77 31.21 32.84
C HIS A 858 -9.60 31.50 31.87
N ILE A 859 -9.31 32.78 31.65
CA ILE A 859 -8.12 33.29 30.96
C ILE A 859 -7.39 34.24 31.93
N LYS A 860 -6.07 34.41 31.76
CA LYS A 860 -5.29 35.35 32.59
C LYS A 860 -5.95 36.75 32.58
N PRO A 861 -6.07 37.43 33.74
CA PRO A 861 -6.86 38.65 33.87
C PRO A 861 -6.53 39.72 32.82
N PHE A 862 -5.25 39.88 32.50
CA PHE A 862 -4.77 40.85 31.52
C PHE A 862 -5.28 40.61 30.08
N TYR A 863 -5.23 39.38 29.58
CA TYR A 863 -5.75 39.06 28.25
C TYR A 863 -7.27 39.23 28.20
N LYS A 864 -7.94 38.91 29.31
CA LYS A 864 -9.38 39.09 29.45
C LYS A 864 -9.76 40.58 29.39
N GLU A 865 -9.02 41.44 30.07
CA GLU A 865 -9.19 42.90 30.01
C GLU A 865 -8.91 43.46 28.60
N ALA A 866 -7.83 43.06 27.94
CA ALA A 866 -7.49 43.53 26.59
C ALA A 866 -8.55 43.15 25.55
N ILE A 867 -9.08 41.92 25.64
CA ILE A 867 -10.17 41.44 24.77
C ILE A 867 -11.47 42.20 25.08
N ILE A 868 -11.78 42.46 26.36
CA ILE A 868 -12.97 43.24 26.77
C ILE A 868 -12.90 44.67 26.24
N GLN A 869 -11.75 45.33 26.40
CA GLN A 869 -11.55 46.72 25.98
C GLN A 869 -11.66 46.87 24.46
N LYS A 870 -11.13 45.91 23.70
CA LYS A 870 -11.24 45.89 22.24
C LYS A 870 -12.63 45.48 21.75
N ALA A 871 -13.35 44.63 22.50
CA ALA A 871 -14.74 44.32 22.22
C ALA A 871 -15.66 45.53 22.42
N GLN A 872 -15.40 46.36 23.42
CA GLN A 872 -16.15 47.59 23.72
C GLN A 872 -15.94 48.72 22.70
N GLN A 873 -14.87 48.68 21.90
CA GLN A 873 -14.60 49.68 20.85
C GLN A 873 -15.48 49.53 19.60
N TYR A 874 -16.18 48.40 19.43
CA TYR A 874 -17.09 48.20 18.31
C TYR A 874 -18.46 48.84 18.63
N ALA A 875 -18.68 50.05 18.13
CA ALA A 875 -19.78 50.96 18.47
C ALA A 875 -21.19 50.51 18.03
N ASP A 876 -21.29 49.54 17.12
CA ASP A 876 -22.55 49.18 16.45
C ASP A 876 -23.32 48.03 17.16
N GLY A 877 -22.90 47.64 18.37
CA GLY A 877 -23.55 46.58 19.17
C GLY A 877 -23.45 45.17 18.60
N SER A 878 -22.79 44.97 17.45
CA SER A 878 -22.63 43.68 16.80
C SER A 878 -21.22 43.49 16.20
N ILE A 879 -20.66 42.29 16.35
CA ILE A 879 -19.29 41.91 15.98
C ILE A 879 -19.35 40.88 14.86
N SER A 880 -18.83 41.20 13.68
CA SER A 880 -18.73 40.27 12.55
C SER A 880 -17.68 39.17 12.76
N ALA A 881 -17.76 38.08 12.00
CA ALA A 881 -16.81 36.95 12.10
C ALA A 881 -15.34 37.38 12.00
N ASN A 882 -15.05 38.37 11.16
CA ASN A 882 -13.69 38.87 10.94
C ASN A 882 -13.23 39.80 12.08
N GLN A 883 -14.14 40.59 12.66
CA GLN A 883 -13.86 41.40 13.85
C GLN A 883 -13.72 40.54 15.11
N PHE A 884 -14.49 39.46 15.20
CA PHE A 884 -14.40 38.48 16.28
C PHE A 884 -13.06 37.74 16.24
N GLN A 885 -12.58 37.35 15.05
CA GLN A 885 -11.23 36.79 14.92
C GLN A 885 -10.15 37.78 15.38
N LYS A 886 -10.29 39.07 15.06
CA LYS A 886 -9.39 40.16 15.51
C LYS A 886 -9.41 40.45 17.01
N LEU A 887 -10.40 39.94 17.76
CA LEU A 887 -10.39 39.99 19.23
C LEU A 887 -9.39 38.99 19.80
N PHE A 888 -9.31 37.79 19.22
CA PHE A 888 -8.39 36.75 19.66
C PHE A 888 -6.96 36.95 19.14
N ASP A 889 -6.76 37.83 18.15
CA ASP A 889 -5.44 38.34 17.78
C ASP A 889 -4.80 39.15 18.94
N GLU A 890 -5.56 39.61 19.94
CA GLU A 890 -4.99 40.20 21.17
C GLU A 890 -4.31 39.16 22.08
N LEU A 891 -4.62 37.86 21.91
CA LEU A 891 -3.89 36.77 22.58
C LEU A 891 -2.51 36.53 21.95
N ASP A 892 -2.30 37.02 20.72
CA ASP A 892 -1.03 36.94 19.97
C ASP A 892 -0.16 38.18 20.13
N LYS A 893 -0.69 39.27 20.70
CA LYS A 893 0.15 40.39 21.08
C LYS A 893 0.93 40.00 22.31
N ASP A 894 2.22 39.76 22.13
CA ASP A 894 3.15 39.66 23.24
C ASP A 894 3.01 40.92 24.10
N THR A 895 2.86 40.71 25.40
CA THR A 895 3.01 41.78 26.36
C THR A 895 4.38 42.40 26.11
N ILE A 896 4.44 43.72 25.98
CA ILE A 896 5.63 44.42 26.47
C ILE A 896 5.72 43.96 27.92
N LYS A 897 6.62 43.03 28.24
CA LYS A 897 6.88 42.61 29.62
C LYS A 897 7.08 43.92 30.38
N GLN A 898 6.14 44.30 31.23
CA GLN A 898 6.40 45.37 32.18
C GLN A 898 7.56 44.85 33.01
N HIS A 899 8.75 45.36 32.70
CA HIS A 899 9.95 45.01 33.43
C HIS A 899 9.67 45.37 34.89
N PRO A 900 10.11 44.52 35.85
CA PRO A 900 9.93 44.82 37.27
C PRO A 900 10.42 46.25 37.55
N PRO A 901 9.73 46.99 38.44
CA PRO A 901 10.10 48.36 38.74
C PRO A 901 11.58 48.43 39.12
N LYS A 902 12.28 49.44 38.60
CA LYS A 902 13.69 49.65 38.88
C LYS A 902 13.88 49.76 40.41
N PRO A 903 14.94 49.18 41.01
CA PRO A 903 15.17 49.26 42.44
C PRO A 903 15.26 50.73 42.89
N GLU A 904 14.50 51.13 43.91
CA GLU A 904 14.54 52.51 44.43
C GLU A 904 15.73 52.70 45.37
N TYR A 905 16.65 53.60 45.01
CA TYR A 905 17.79 53.96 45.85
C TYR A 905 17.50 55.25 46.63
N GLN A 906 17.73 55.26 47.95
CA GLN A 906 17.48 56.43 48.79
C GLN A 906 18.45 57.61 48.55
N ARG A 907 19.67 57.35 48.05
CA ARG A 907 20.68 58.39 47.80
C ARG A 907 20.63 58.90 46.36
N VAL A 908 20.63 60.24 46.20
CA VAL A 908 20.61 60.93 44.89
C VAL A 908 21.75 60.49 43.96
N PHE A 909 22.92 60.19 44.52
CA PHE A 909 24.07 59.69 43.76
C PHE A 909 23.79 58.33 43.09
N LEU A 910 23.17 57.39 43.80
CA LEU A 910 22.84 56.07 43.28
C LEU A 910 21.72 56.12 42.24
N GLN A 911 20.77 57.05 42.40
CA GLN A 911 19.72 57.30 41.41
C GLN A 911 20.31 57.84 40.08
N LYS A 912 21.32 58.73 40.15
CA LYS A 912 22.03 59.22 38.96
C LYS A 912 22.80 58.08 38.26
N LEU A 913 23.50 57.23 39.00
CA LEU A 913 24.19 56.07 38.43
C LEU A 913 23.22 55.07 37.80
N GLN A 914 22.10 54.78 38.47
CA GLN A 914 21.05 53.93 37.93
C GLN A 914 20.47 54.49 36.63
N PHE A 915 20.29 55.80 36.52
CA PHE A 915 19.84 56.44 35.28
C PHE A 915 20.84 56.23 34.14
N ILE A 916 22.14 56.42 34.38
CA ILE A 916 23.20 56.25 33.39
C ILE A 916 23.25 54.81 32.87
N PHE A 917 23.35 53.83 33.77
CA PHE A 917 23.49 52.41 33.38
C PHE A 917 22.20 51.78 32.87
N SER A 918 21.04 52.41 33.10
CA SER A 918 19.78 51.98 32.50
C SER A 918 19.48 52.63 31.15
N HIS A 919 20.30 53.59 30.70
CA HIS A 919 20.12 54.32 29.47
C HIS A 919 20.53 53.48 28.24
N GLN A 920 19.83 53.69 27.13
CA GLN A 920 20.09 52.98 25.86
C GLN A 920 21.51 53.21 25.31
N TYR A 921 22.15 54.34 25.65
CA TYR A 921 23.52 54.67 25.26
C TYR A 921 24.56 53.75 25.92
N PHE A 922 24.31 53.26 27.13
CA PHE A 922 25.21 52.30 27.78
C PHE A 922 25.19 50.95 27.06
N SER A 923 24.01 50.52 26.60
CA SER A 923 23.88 49.30 25.78
C SER A 923 24.50 49.47 24.38
N LEU A 924 24.37 50.67 23.79
CA LEU A 924 25.02 50.98 22.52
C LEU A 924 26.56 50.97 22.66
N ALA A 925 27.09 51.53 23.76
CA ALA A 925 28.51 51.49 24.06
C ALA A 925 29.01 50.04 24.25
N GLY A 926 28.26 49.17 24.95
CA GLY A 926 28.57 47.75 25.06
C GLY A 926 28.65 47.05 23.70
N ASN A 927 27.71 47.33 22.79
CA ASN A 927 27.73 46.78 21.43
C ASN A 927 28.92 47.28 20.60
N VAL A 928 29.30 48.56 20.77
CA VAL A 928 30.50 49.12 20.13
C VAL A 928 31.77 48.46 20.67
N VAL A 929 31.85 48.19 21.98
CA VAL A 929 32.98 47.47 22.58
C VAL A 929 33.02 46.00 22.12
N ALA A 930 31.87 45.35 21.93
CA ALA A 930 31.80 44.01 21.35
C ALA A 930 32.26 43.98 19.88
N LEU A 931 31.86 44.98 19.09
CA LEU A 931 32.37 45.14 17.73
C LEU A 931 33.87 45.42 17.71
N ALA A 932 34.38 46.24 18.64
CA ALA A 932 35.81 46.49 18.79
C ALA A 932 36.57 45.22 19.21
N ASN A 933 36.01 44.38 20.08
CA ASN A 933 36.59 43.09 20.45
C ASN A 933 36.69 42.16 19.23
N ILE A 934 35.64 42.05 18.43
CA ILE A 934 35.66 41.28 17.17
C ILE A 934 36.72 41.84 16.22
N ILE A 935 36.78 43.17 16.04
CA ILE A 935 37.80 43.80 15.20
C ILE A 935 39.21 43.56 15.75
N CYS A 936 39.41 43.57 17.08
CA CYS A 936 40.71 43.29 17.71
C CYS A 936 41.11 41.83 17.53
N ILE A 937 40.18 40.88 17.66
CA ILE A 937 40.43 39.45 17.42
C ILE A 937 40.74 39.21 15.94
N CYS A 938 39.96 39.79 15.02
CA CYS A 938 40.22 39.68 13.59
C CYS A 938 41.54 40.37 13.19
N ALA A 939 41.85 41.54 13.75
CA ALA A 939 43.12 42.21 13.51
C ALA A 939 44.30 41.44 14.12
N ALA A 940 44.13 40.83 15.30
CA ALA A 940 45.15 39.97 15.89
C ALA A 940 45.40 38.73 15.04
N LEU A 941 44.35 38.04 14.57
CA LEU A 941 44.46 36.91 13.65
C LEU A 941 45.12 37.29 12.32
N VAL A 942 44.83 38.48 11.80
CA VAL A 942 45.46 38.99 10.56
C VAL A 942 46.91 39.42 10.79
N ILE A 943 47.24 39.98 11.95
CA ILE A 943 48.63 40.34 12.31
C ILE A 943 49.46 39.09 12.64
N GLU A 944 48.84 38.04 13.18
CA GLU A 944 49.46 36.73 13.44
C GLU A 944 49.69 35.90 12.17
N ALA A 945 49.00 36.22 11.06
CA ALA A 945 49.22 35.54 9.79
C ALA A 945 50.61 35.83 9.16
N ASP A 946 51.27 36.92 9.55
CA ASP A 946 52.46 37.45 8.85
C ASP A 946 53.78 37.43 9.66
N LYS A 947 53.84 36.77 10.84
CA LYS A 947 55.06 36.80 11.68
C LYS A 947 55.55 35.43 12.14
N ALA A 948 56.85 35.19 11.89
CA ALA A 948 57.60 34.05 12.39
C ALA A 948 57.59 33.97 13.93
N VAL A 949 57.47 32.73 14.41
CA VAL A 949 57.10 32.25 15.76
C VAL A 949 58.08 32.62 16.92
N SER A 950 58.92 33.65 16.81
CA SER A 950 60.01 33.88 17.78
C SER A 950 59.94 35.10 18.70
N GLU A 951 58.81 35.81 18.84
CA GLU A 951 58.63 36.76 19.96
C GLU A 951 57.24 36.62 20.59
N HIS A 952 57.21 36.17 21.86
CA HIS A 952 56.01 36.00 22.67
C HIS A 952 55.20 37.30 22.82
N TYR A 953 54.04 37.36 22.16
CA TYR A 953 52.93 38.25 22.52
C TYR A 953 51.72 37.50 23.13
N ASP A 954 51.92 36.28 23.66
CA ASP A 954 50.91 35.53 24.42
C ASP A 954 50.32 36.34 25.59
N TYR A 955 51.13 37.21 26.21
CA TYR A 955 50.68 38.06 27.30
C TYR A 955 49.71 39.16 26.84
N PHE A 956 49.89 39.71 25.63
CA PHE A 956 49.08 40.83 25.16
C PHE A 956 47.69 40.38 24.73
N LEU A 957 47.59 39.23 24.03
CA LEU A 957 46.31 38.64 23.65
C LEU A 957 45.55 38.10 24.87
N GLY A 958 46.28 37.49 25.82
CA GLY A 958 45.73 37.10 27.13
C GLY A 958 45.25 38.28 27.97
N ALA A 959 45.98 39.40 27.96
CA ALA A 959 45.60 40.63 28.65
C ALA A 959 44.39 41.31 28.00
N ILE A 960 44.30 41.31 26.66
CA ILE A 960 43.15 41.82 25.91
C ILE A 960 41.90 40.96 26.19
N ASN A 961 42.02 39.63 26.13
CA ASN A 961 40.91 38.73 26.45
C ASN A 961 40.48 38.87 27.91
N CYS A 962 41.42 39.00 28.85
CA CYS A 962 41.14 39.28 30.25
C CYS A 962 40.41 40.63 30.43
N PHE A 963 40.88 41.68 29.74
CA PHE A 963 40.26 42.99 29.75
C PHE A 963 38.79 42.95 29.28
N PHE A 964 38.51 42.27 28.17
CA PHE A 964 37.14 42.13 27.66
C PHE A 964 36.25 41.27 28.57
N ILE A 965 36.77 40.17 29.12
CA ILE A 965 36.02 39.35 30.09
C ILE A 965 35.68 40.17 31.35
N VAL A 966 36.63 40.94 31.87
CA VAL A 966 36.41 41.86 33.00
C VAL A 966 35.40 42.94 32.65
N TYR A 967 35.48 43.52 31.44
CA TYR A 967 34.52 44.50 30.96
C TYR A 967 33.09 43.93 30.88
N TYR A 968 32.90 42.74 30.30
CA TYR A 968 31.58 42.13 30.19
C TYR A 968 31.02 41.69 31.55
N LEU A 969 31.87 41.20 32.47
CA LEU A 969 31.47 40.94 33.85
C LEU A 969 31.01 42.22 34.56
N LEU A 970 31.75 43.31 34.38
CA LEU A 970 31.44 44.60 34.97
C LEU A 970 30.17 45.21 34.37
N GLU A 971 29.98 45.10 33.05
CA GLU A 971 28.75 45.48 32.35
C GLU A 971 27.54 44.69 32.89
N MET A 972 27.70 43.37 33.08
CA MET A 972 26.68 42.50 33.66
C MET A 972 26.33 42.95 35.09
N ILE A 973 27.32 43.19 35.95
CA ILE A 973 27.11 43.64 37.33
C ILE A 973 26.41 45.00 37.37
N LEU A 974 26.85 45.96 36.55
CA LEU A 974 26.27 47.30 36.48
C LEU A 974 24.83 47.29 35.94
N LYS A 975 24.52 46.43 34.96
CA LYS A 975 23.14 46.24 34.47
C LYS A 975 22.28 45.52 35.53
N ILE A 976 22.83 44.55 36.27
CA ILE A 976 22.14 43.91 37.40
C ILE A 976 21.87 44.93 38.52
N PHE A 977 22.80 45.85 38.79
CA PHE A 977 22.58 46.97 39.71
C PHE A 977 21.47 47.90 39.19
N ALA A 978 21.53 48.34 37.94
CA ALA A 978 20.58 49.32 37.40
C ALA A 978 19.14 48.80 37.30
N PHE A 979 18.96 47.53 36.92
CA PHE A 979 17.64 46.92 36.69
C PHE A 979 17.19 45.97 37.80
N GLY A 980 18.06 45.64 38.76
CA GLY A 980 17.87 44.52 39.67
C GLY A 980 18.04 43.18 38.96
N PHE A 981 18.36 42.11 39.70
CA PHE A 981 18.55 40.76 39.13
C PHE A 981 17.33 40.30 38.30
N LYS A 982 16.12 40.49 38.82
CA LYS A 982 14.87 40.16 38.11
C LYS A 982 14.65 41.03 36.87
N GLY A 983 15.05 42.29 36.87
CA GLY A 983 14.94 43.18 35.71
C GLY A 983 16.00 42.89 34.64
N TYR A 984 17.19 42.47 35.05
CA TYR A 984 18.25 42.02 34.15
C TYR A 984 17.81 40.80 33.34
N VAL A 985 17.36 39.73 34.02
CA VAL A 985 16.91 38.48 33.39
C VAL A 985 15.59 38.65 32.62
N SER A 986 14.85 39.74 32.86
CA SER A 986 13.63 40.04 32.11
C SER A 986 13.91 40.43 30.64
N ARG A 987 15.08 41.01 30.35
CA ARG A 987 15.46 41.51 29.02
C ARG A 987 16.27 40.47 28.24
N SER A 988 15.79 40.11 27.05
CA SER A 988 16.41 39.07 26.21
C SER A 988 17.84 39.41 25.77
N SER A 989 18.15 40.69 25.52
CA SER A 989 19.52 41.13 25.18
C SER A 989 20.50 40.86 26.33
N ASN A 990 20.10 41.17 27.57
CA ASN A 990 20.93 40.97 28.75
C ASN A 990 21.16 39.48 29.08
N ILE A 991 20.18 38.62 28.78
CA ILE A 991 20.34 37.16 28.93
C ILE A 991 21.38 36.64 27.95
N PHE A 992 21.34 37.11 26.70
CA PHE A 992 22.32 36.74 25.68
C PHE A 992 23.73 37.24 26.07
N ASP A 993 23.87 38.51 26.44
CA ASP A 993 25.15 39.09 26.90
C ASP A 993 25.70 38.31 28.12
N GLY A 994 24.82 37.95 29.07
CA GLY A 994 25.19 37.17 30.25
C GLY A 994 25.64 35.74 29.90
N PHE A 995 24.95 35.08 28.97
CA PHE A 995 25.35 33.74 28.50
C PHE A 995 26.71 33.76 27.81
N VAL A 996 26.95 34.72 26.92
CA VAL A 996 28.25 34.90 26.25
C VAL A 996 29.36 35.16 27.27
N THR A 997 29.10 36.01 28.27
CA THR A 997 30.06 36.31 29.36
C THR A 997 30.43 35.06 30.16
N VAL A 998 29.44 34.24 30.51
CA VAL A 998 29.65 32.98 31.27
C VAL A 998 30.38 31.93 30.43
N LEU A 999 30.04 31.81 29.14
CA LEU A 999 30.69 30.88 28.21
C LEU A 999 32.17 31.23 28.01
N LEU A 1000 32.49 32.51 27.81
CA LEU A 1000 33.87 32.99 27.69
C LEU A 1000 34.68 32.71 28.96
N LEU A 1001 34.07 32.89 30.14
CA LEU A 1001 34.69 32.58 31.42
C LEU A 1001 34.95 31.08 31.62
N LEU A 1002 34.01 30.22 31.20
CA LEU A 1002 34.15 28.76 31.23
C LEU A 1002 35.24 28.27 30.27
N MET A 1003 35.30 28.80 29.04
CA MET A 1003 36.35 28.44 28.07
C MET A 1003 37.74 28.82 28.59
N SER A 1004 37.89 29.98 29.23
CA SER A 1004 39.14 30.38 29.88
C SER A 1004 39.53 29.46 31.05
N LEU A 1005 38.55 28.91 31.77
CA LEU A 1005 38.79 27.96 32.87
C LEU A 1005 39.19 26.57 32.35
N VAL A 1006 38.62 26.13 31.22
CA VAL A 1006 38.98 24.85 30.57
C VAL A 1006 40.42 24.91 30.05
N ALA A 1007 40.83 26.04 29.47
CA ALA A 1007 42.21 26.24 28.99
C ALA A 1007 43.25 26.10 30.12
N SER A 1008 42.98 26.60 31.34
CA SER A 1008 43.89 26.44 32.47
C SER A 1008 43.96 25.00 32.99
N THR A 1009 42.85 24.24 32.92
CA THR A 1009 42.85 22.82 33.31
C THR A 1009 43.60 21.89 32.35
N LEU A 1010 43.67 22.23 31.06
CA LEU A 1010 44.48 21.52 30.06
C LEU A 1010 45.98 21.72 30.32
N HIS A 1011 46.38 22.91 30.76
CA HIS A 1011 47.78 23.21 31.11
C HIS A 1011 48.29 22.34 32.27
N ASP A 1012 47.44 22.05 33.27
CA ASP A 1012 47.79 21.17 34.40
C ASP A 1012 47.89 19.68 34.00
N LEU A 1013 47.15 19.23 32.98
CA LEU A 1013 47.23 17.86 32.45
C LEU A 1013 48.60 17.57 31.82
N VAL A 1014 49.15 18.56 31.11
CA VAL A 1014 50.46 18.48 30.44
C VAL A 1014 51.61 18.33 31.45
N LYS A 1015 51.50 18.92 32.65
CA LYS A 1015 52.52 18.78 33.71
C LYS A 1015 52.63 17.34 34.25
N ASN A 1016 51.51 16.64 34.39
CA ASN A 1016 51.50 15.27 34.94
C ASN A 1016 51.93 14.21 33.91
N LEU A 1017 51.69 14.44 32.62
CA LEU A 1017 52.12 13.57 31.52
C LEU A 1017 53.65 13.53 31.33
N ARG A 1018 54.38 14.57 31.78
CA ARG A 1018 55.84 14.69 31.61
C ARG A 1018 56.62 13.57 32.31
N ALA A 1019 56.18 13.10 33.48
CA ALA A 1019 56.83 12.03 34.22
C ALA A 1019 56.58 10.64 33.57
N PHE A 1020 55.38 10.44 33.01
CA PHE A 1020 55.01 9.22 32.30
C PHE A 1020 55.74 9.10 30.95
N ALA A 1021 55.83 10.19 30.20
CA ALA A 1021 56.56 10.25 28.94
C ALA A 1021 58.07 9.94 29.11
N GLY A 1022 58.68 10.34 30.23
CA GLY A 1022 60.08 10.02 30.53
C GLY A 1022 60.36 8.52 30.67
N ILE A 1023 59.46 7.77 31.31
CA ILE A 1023 59.60 6.31 31.47
C ILE A 1023 59.42 5.60 30.12
N LEU A 1024 58.46 6.04 29.31
CA LEU A 1024 58.20 5.50 27.98
C LEU A 1024 59.44 5.63 27.08
N VAL A 1025 60.09 6.80 27.09
CA VAL A 1025 61.31 7.06 26.30
C VAL A 1025 62.45 6.13 26.72
N VAL A 1026 62.64 5.87 28.01
CA VAL A 1026 63.70 4.97 28.50
C VAL A 1026 63.48 3.53 28.03
N VAL A 1027 62.23 3.04 28.07
CA VAL A 1027 61.89 1.67 27.64
C VAL A 1027 62.05 1.51 26.13
N TYR A 1028 61.57 2.48 25.34
CA TYR A 1028 61.77 2.52 23.89
C TYR A 1028 63.25 2.51 23.52
N TYR A 1029 64.04 3.33 24.21
CA TYR A 1029 65.48 3.42 23.96
C TYR A 1029 66.21 2.12 24.32
N ALA A 1030 65.86 1.46 25.43
CA ALA A 1030 66.45 0.17 25.82
C ALA A 1030 66.17 -0.94 24.79
N PHE A 1031 64.94 -1.02 24.28
CA PHE A 1031 64.59 -1.99 23.23
C PHE A 1031 65.23 -1.65 21.89
N ALA A 1032 65.34 -0.36 21.52
CA ALA A 1032 66.02 0.07 20.31
C ALA A 1032 67.51 -0.31 20.33
N VAL A 1033 68.20 -0.05 21.46
CA VAL A 1033 69.61 -0.44 21.65
C VAL A 1033 69.77 -1.97 21.54
N LEU A 1034 68.91 -2.74 22.22
CA LEU A 1034 68.92 -4.19 22.15
C LEU A 1034 68.64 -4.71 20.73
N GLY A 1035 67.73 -4.07 20.00
CA GLY A 1035 67.37 -4.42 18.63
C GLY A 1035 68.50 -4.18 17.63
N VAL A 1036 69.16 -3.03 17.71
CA VAL A 1036 70.37 -2.74 16.92
C VAL A 1036 71.47 -3.75 17.24
N MET A 1037 71.75 -4.02 18.51
CA MET A 1037 72.77 -5.02 18.90
C MET A 1037 72.51 -6.44 18.37
N LEU A 1038 71.24 -6.82 18.19
CA LEU A 1038 70.87 -8.17 17.77
C LEU A 1038 70.66 -8.30 16.25
N PHE A 1039 70.25 -7.23 15.57
CA PHE A 1039 69.71 -7.32 14.21
C PHE A 1039 70.31 -6.32 13.20
N GLU A 1040 71.33 -5.55 13.58
CA GLU A 1040 72.11 -4.72 12.65
C GLU A 1040 72.77 -5.59 11.56
N GLY A 1041 72.61 -5.18 10.30
CA GLY A 1041 73.13 -5.80 9.09
C GLY A 1041 72.36 -7.04 8.60
N VAL A 1042 71.25 -7.40 9.24
CA VAL A 1042 70.53 -8.66 8.95
C VAL A 1042 69.69 -8.60 7.67
N ILE A 1043 69.05 -7.46 7.36
CA ILE A 1043 68.16 -7.32 6.20
C ILE A 1043 68.65 -6.16 5.33
N THR A 1044 69.35 -6.49 4.24
CA THR A 1044 69.87 -5.50 3.28
C THR A 1044 68.95 -5.37 2.06
N ALA A 1045 68.74 -4.13 1.61
CA ALA A 1045 67.95 -3.84 0.41
C ALA A 1045 68.68 -4.26 -0.87
N PRO A 1046 68.00 -4.79 -1.91
CA PRO A 1046 68.61 -5.08 -3.21
C PRO A 1046 69.05 -3.78 -3.91
N GLY A 1047 70.35 -3.64 -4.21
CA GLY A 1047 70.95 -2.42 -4.76
C GLY A 1047 70.66 -2.16 -6.26
N ASN A 1048 70.40 -0.87 -6.57
CA ASN A 1048 70.31 -0.17 -7.87
C ASN A 1048 70.54 -0.97 -9.17
N MET A 1049 69.46 -1.18 -9.94
CA MET A 1049 69.52 -1.35 -11.39
C MET A 1049 69.01 -0.06 -12.04
N SER A 1050 69.84 0.98 -11.99
CA SER A 1050 69.62 2.21 -12.75
C SER A 1050 69.81 1.94 -14.24
N ALA A 1051 68.85 2.39 -15.03
CA ALA A 1051 68.89 2.40 -16.47
C ALA A 1051 70.15 3.12 -16.98
N VAL A 1052 71.08 2.37 -17.56
CA VAL A 1052 71.97 2.86 -18.62
C VAL A 1052 71.59 2.12 -19.88
N VAL A 1053 70.77 2.78 -20.70
CA VAL A 1053 70.60 2.41 -22.11
C VAL A 1053 71.77 3.03 -22.87
N ASN A 1054 72.72 2.20 -23.28
CA ASN A 1054 73.44 2.36 -24.55
C ASN A 1054 73.84 0.97 -25.10
N SER A 1055 73.20 0.62 -26.21
CA SER A 1055 73.59 -0.31 -27.28
C SER A 1055 74.75 -1.30 -27.06
N SER A 1056 74.45 -2.59 -26.89
CA SER A 1056 74.78 -3.69 -27.84
C SER A 1056 74.54 -5.11 -27.26
N ALA A 1057 73.59 -5.84 -27.86
CA ALA A 1057 73.35 -7.31 -27.78
C ALA A 1057 72.85 -7.91 -26.42
N PRO A 1058 72.24 -9.11 -26.39
CA PRO A 1058 70.79 -9.28 -26.29
C PRO A 1058 70.24 -9.83 -24.95
N ASN A 1059 68.99 -9.48 -24.67
CA ASN A 1059 68.01 -9.99 -23.70
C ASN A 1059 68.36 -11.18 -22.79
N THR A 1060 68.37 -10.92 -21.47
CA THR A 1060 67.99 -11.89 -20.43
C THR A 1060 67.20 -11.19 -19.33
N THR A 1061 65.88 -11.46 -19.26
CA THR A 1061 64.98 -11.05 -18.17
C THR A 1061 65.11 -12.00 -16.99
N VAL A 1062 65.44 -11.50 -15.79
CA VAL A 1062 65.38 -12.28 -14.54
C VAL A 1062 64.05 -11.95 -13.82
N ASN A 1063 63.15 -12.93 -13.72
CA ASN A 1063 61.89 -12.86 -12.96
C ASN A 1063 62.14 -13.17 -11.48
N TYR A 1064 61.85 -12.24 -10.56
CA TYR A 1064 61.70 -12.52 -9.14
C TYR A 1064 60.21 -12.75 -8.81
N THR A 1065 59.84 -13.98 -8.42
CA THR A 1065 58.49 -14.31 -7.92
C THR A 1065 58.50 -14.41 -6.40
N ALA A 1066 58.01 -13.39 -5.69
CA ALA A 1066 57.81 -13.43 -4.23
C ALA A 1066 56.36 -13.82 -3.87
N THR A 1067 56.18 -14.58 -2.79
CA THR A 1067 54.86 -15.01 -2.29
C THR A 1067 54.09 -13.86 -1.63
N CYS A 1068 52.78 -13.81 -1.84
CA CYS A 1068 51.90 -12.76 -1.31
C CYS A 1068 51.90 -12.74 0.24
N GLY A 1069 52.02 -11.55 0.84
CA GLY A 1069 52.06 -11.32 2.29
C GLY A 1069 53.46 -11.31 2.91
N THR A 1070 54.52 -11.39 2.11
CA THR A 1070 55.91 -11.38 2.60
C THR A 1070 56.48 -9.96 2.71
N TYR A 1071 57.44 -9.76 3.62
CA TYR A 1071 58.12 -8.48 3.86
C TYR A 1071 58.71 -7.87 2.58
N GLU A 1072 59.19 -8.72 1.67
CA GLU A 1072 59.77 -8.38 0.38
C GLU A 1072 58.73 -7.88 -0.63
N GLN A 1073 57.53 -8.49 -0.64
CA GLN A 1073 56.42 -8.12 -1.53
C GLN A 1073 55.70 -6.84 -1.08
N LEU A 1074 55.77 -6.52 0.21
CA LEU A 1074 55.22 -5.30 0.80
C LEU A 1074 56.22 -4.13 0.82
N GLU A 1075 57.42 -4.34 0.24
CA GLU A 1075 58.48 -3.34 0.15
C GLU A 1075 58.90 -2.73 1.51
N TYR A 1076 58.83 -3.52 2.59
CA TYR A 1076 59.16 -3.04 3.94
C TYR A 1076 60.65 -2.86 4.22
N TRP A 1077 61.51 -3.00 3.21
CA TRP A 1077 62.97 -2.85 3.28
C TRP A 1077 63.49 -1.61 4.04
N PRO A 1078 62.82 -0.43 4.02
CA PRO A 1078 63.24 0.73 4.81
C PRO A 1078 63.02 0.58 6.33
N ASN A 1079 62.18 -0.36 6.76
CA ASN A 1079 61.85 -0.63 8.16
C ASN A 1079 62.73 -1.78 8.67
N ASN A 1080 64.00 -1.50 8.91
CA ASN A 1080 64.97 -2.43 9.49
C ASN A 1080 65.73 -1.76 10.67
N PHE A 1081 66.71 -2.45 11.24
CA PHE A 1081 67.60 -1.89 12.27
C PHE A 1081 68.84 -1.22 11.66
N ASP A 1082 68.83 -0.98 10.33
CA ASP A 1082 69.94 -0.46 9.56
C ASP A 1082 69.66 0.99 9.10
N ASP A 1083 70.73 1.74 8.90
CA ASP A 1083 70.73 3.20 8.81
C ASP A 1083 70.00 3.72 7.55
N PHE A 1084 68.78 4.25 7.72
CA PHE A 1084 68.05 4.96 6.66
C PHE A 1084 68.33 6.47 6.72
N ALA A 1085 69.59 6.88 6.55
CA ALA A 1085 69.99 8.14 5.91
C ALA A 1085 71.52 8.34 6.03
N ALA A 1086 72.18 8.41 4.88
CA ALA A 1086 73.57 8.84 4.75
C ALA A 1086 73.74 10.31 5.18
N SER A 1087 73.95 10.54 6.48
CA SER A 1087 74.62 11.74 6.97
C SER A 1087 75.31 11.41 8.29
N SER A 1088 76.64 11.31 8.21
CA SER A 1088 77.56 11.23 9.34
C SER A 1088 77.26 12.35 10.34
N ASP A 1089 76.65 12.00 11.48
CA ASP A 1089 76.87 12.58 12.83
C ASP A 1089 75.69 12.41 13.81
N VAL A 1090 74.66 11.61 13.52
CA VAL A 1090 73.66 11.19 14.53
C VAL A 1090 73.45 9.67 14.51
N LYS A 1091 73.61 9.05 15.68
CA LYS A 1091 73.80 7.61 15.98
C LYS A 1091 72.65 6.68 15.48
N PRO A 1092 72.93 5.37 15.20
CA PRO A 1092 72.04 4.36 14.58
C PRO A 1092 70.69 4.02 15.27
N TYR A 1093 70.26 4.80 16.26
CA TYR A 1093 69.12 4.47 17.13
C TYR A 1093 67.77 5.00 16.61
N ILE A 1094 67.75 5.95 15.66
CA ILE A 1094 66.52 6.58 15.19
C ILE A 1094 65.71 5.62 14.31
N ALA A 1095 66.35 4.91 13.38
CA ALA A 1095 65.70 3.91 12.52
C ALA A 1095 65.06 2.78 13.35
N ALA A 1096 65.78 2.30 14.37
CA ALA A 1096 65.29 1.29 15.31
C ALA A 1096 64.05 1.76 16.10
N LEU A 1097 63.99 3.04 16.50
CA LEU A 1097 62.83 3.61 17.19
C LEU A 1097 61.61 3.71 16.27
N VAL A 1098 61.81 4.07 15.00
CA VAL A 1098 60.74 4.11 13.98
C VAL A 1098 60.19 2.72 13.71
N LEU A 1099 61.05 1.70 13.59
CA LEU A 1099 60.64 0.31 13.45
C LEU A 1099 59.81 -0.17 14.66
N LEU A 1100 60.29 0.10 15.89
CA LEU A 1100 59.57 -0.28 17.11
C LEU A 1100 58.22 0.42 17.25
N TYR A 1101 58.13 1.69 16.84
CA TYR A 1101 56.87 2.43 16.78
C TYR A 1101 55.90 1.83 15.75
N ASN A 1102 56.38 1.53 14.54
CA ASN A 1102 55.57 0.89 13.50
C ASN A 1102 55.05 -0.47 13.95
N ILE A 1103 55.84 -1.25 14.70
CA ILE A 1103 55.41 -2.54 15.27
C ILE A 1103 54.34 -2.36 16.37
N MET A 1104 54.37 -1.27 17.13
CA MET A 1104 53.36 -0.98 18.16
C MET A 1104 52.01 -0.58 17.54
N VAL A 1105 52.02 0.20 16.46
CA VAL A 1105 50.82 0.84 15.88
C VAL A 1105 50.21 0.03 14.73
N VAL A 1106 51.02 -0.64 13.90
CA VAL A 1106 50.56 -1.33 12.69
C VAL A 1106 50.21 -2.79 12.99
N ASN A 1107 49.02 -3.23 12.58
CA ASN A 1107 48.47 -4.57 12.86
C ASN A 1107 49.14 -5.74 12.09
N ASN A 1108 50.39 -5.57 11.62
CA ASN A 1108 51.14 -6.53 10.79
C ASN A 1108 52.49 -6.95 11.41
N TRP A 1109 52.67 -6.81 12.72
CA TRP A 1109 53.92 -7.15 13.43
C TRP A 1109 54.44 -8.59 13.16
N GLN A 1110 53.54 -9.52 12.85
CA GLN A 1110 53.88 -10.91 12.50
C GLN A 1110 54.74 -11.00 11.22
N VAL A 1111 54.54 -10.09 10.26
CA VAL A 1111 55.30 -10.03 9.00
C VAL A 1111 56.75 -9.62 9.26
N PHE A 1112 56.97 -8.66 10.17
CA PHE A 1112 58.31 -8.24 10.61
C PHE A 1112 59.00 -9.36 11.38
N MET A 1113 58.30 -9.99 12.33
CA MET A 1113 58.82 -11.11 13.10
C MET A 1113 59.26 -12.28 12.20
N ASP A 1114 58.45 -12.66 11.22
CA ASP A 1114 58.78 -13.75 10.30
C ASP A 1114 59.88 -13.37 9.30
N ALA A 1115 60.04 -12.10 8.93
CA ALA A 1115 61.17 -11.64 8.14
C ALA A 1115 62.49 -11.75 8.91
N PHE A 1116 62.56 -11.18 10.11
CA PHE A 1116 63.79 -11.23 10.91
C PHE A 1116 64.12 -12.66 11.40
N ALA A 1117 63.12 -13.51 11.62
CA ALA A 1117 63.36 -14.93 11.91
C ALA A 1117 63.90 -15.73 10.72
N ARG A 1118 63.58 -15.32 9.48
CA ARG A 1118 64.12 -15.93 8.25
C ARG A 1118 65.58 -15.56 8.03
N TYR A 1119 65.98 -14.32 8.31
CA TYR A 1119 67.33 -13.80 8.01
C TYR A 1119 68.31 -13.83 9.20
N SER A 1120 67.85 -13.97 10.45
CA SER A 1120 68.72 -14.10 11.63
C SER A 1120 68.66 -15.51 12.25
N THR A 1121 67.89 -15.68 13.33
CA THR A 1121 67.67 -16.95 14.03
C THR A 1121 66.22 -17.03 14.50
N PRO A 1122 65.68 -18.24 14.77
CA PRO A 1122 64.31 -18.40 15.31
C PRO A 1122 64.10 -17.70 16.66
N TRP A 1123 65.17 -17.45 17.42
CA TRP A 1123 65.12 -16.74 18.70
C TRP A 1123 64.75 -15.25 18.57
N SER A 1124 64.90 -14.66 17.37
CA SER A 1124 64.45 -13.29 17.10
C SER A 1124 62.93 -13.11 17.32
N LYS A 1125 62.13 -14.18 17.17
CA LYS A 1125 60.69 -14.16 17.45
C LYS A 1125 60.39 -13.75 18.89
N LEU A 1126 61.24 -14.15 19.84
CA LEU A 1126 61.06 -13.80 21.24
C LEU A 1126 61.16 -12.28 21.46
N TYR A 1127 62.14 -11.62 20.83
CA TYR A 1127 62.31 -10.17 20.93
C TYR A 1127 61.07 -9.40 20.45
N PHE A 1128 60.54 -9.72 19.26
CA PHE A 1128 59.36 -9.05 18.71
C PHE A 1128 58.09 -9.32 19.52
N VAL A 1129 57.89 -10.55 20.00
CA VAL A 1129 56.76 -10.90 20.86
C VAL A 1129 56.85 -10.17 22.21
N THR A 1130 58.03 -10.09 22.82
CA THR A 1130 58.23 -9.36 24.09
C THR A 1130 57.97 -7.86 23.93
N TRP A 1131 58.47 -7.25 22.84
CA TRP A 1131 58.20 -5.86 22.53
C TRP A 1131 56.70 -5.60 22.33
N TRP A 1132 56.01 -6.43 21.55
CA TRP A 1132 54.57 -6.27 21.29
C TRP A 1132 53.73 -6.40 22.57
N LEU A 1133 54.06 -7.37 23.44
CA LEU A 1133 53.34 -7.57 24.70
C LEU A 1133 53.58 -6.39 25.67
N THR A 1134 54.80 -5.86 25.70
CA THR A 1134 55.12 -4.71 26.56
C THR A 1134 54.51 -3.41 26.02
N SER A 1135 54.66 -3.12 24.73
CA SER A 1135 54.19 -1.88 24.09
C SER A 1135 52.67 -1.81 23.94
N SER A 1136 52.06 -2.77 23.24
CA SER A 1136 50.64 -2.71 22.88
C SER A 1136 49.70 -3.18 23.99
N VAL A 1137 50.11 -4.16 24.81
CA VAL A 1137 49.23 -4.72 25.87
C VAL A 1137 49.41 -4.02 27.21
N MET A 1138 50.64 -3.64 27.59
CA MET A 1138 50.89 -3.03 28.89
C MET A 1138 50.78 -1.50 28.83
N TRP A 1139 51.57 -0.84 27.97
CA TRP A 1139 51.70 0.62 28.01
C TRP A 1139 50.48 1.39 27.51
N VAL A 1140 49.83 0.93 26.44
CA VAL A 1140 48.58 1.56 25.94
C VAL A 1140 47.48 1.49 27.00
N ASN A 1141 47.36 0.36 27.70
CA ASN A 1141 46.36 0.19 28.76
C ASN A 1141 46.68 1.00 30.02
N LEU A 1142 47.96 1.12 30.39
CA LEU A 1142 48.41 1.95 31.52
C LEU A 1142 48.20 3.45 31.25
N PHE A 1143 48.41 3.89 30.01
CA PHE A 1143 48.14 5.27 29.58
C PHE A 1143 46.64 5.61 29.66
N VAL A 1144 45.78 4.72 29.16
CA VAL A 1144 44.32 4.90 29.25
C VAL A 1144 43.86 4.91 30.72
N ALA A 1145 44.40 4.01 31.55
CA ALA A 1145 44.09 3.98 32.98
C ALA A 1145 44.47 5.29 33.69
N LEU A 1146 45.64 5.87 33.36
CA LEU A 1146 46.15 7.10 33.99
C LEU A 1146 45.33 8.35 33.59
N ILE A 1147 44.80 8.38 32.36
CA ILE A 1147 43.84 9.41 31.93
C ILE A 1147 42.53 9.25 32.71
N LEU A 1148 42.02 8.02 32.81
CA LEU A 1148 40.79 7.72 33.53
C LEU A 1148 40.90 8.09 35.02
N GLU A 1149 42.02 7.74 35.65
CA GLU A 1149 42.28 7.98 37.06
C GLU A 1149 42.44 9.47 37.37
N ASN A 1150 43.10 10.27 36.50
CA ASN A 1150 43.12 11.72 36.66
C ASN A 1150 41.73 12.35 36.50
N PHE A 1151 40.90 11.79 35.63
CA PHE A 1151 39.52 12.26 35.46
C PHE A 1151 38.67 11.91 36.67
N ILE A 1152 38.77 10.68 37.20
CA ILE A 1152 38.08 10.20 38.40
C ILE A 1152 38.54 10.99 39.63
N HIS A 1153 39.84 11.19 39.83
CA HIS A 1153 40.38 11.93 40.98
C HIS A 1153 39.94 13.41 40.99
N LYS A 1154 39.74 14.01 39.80
CA LYS A 1154 39.21 15.39 39.70
C LYS A 1154 37.68 15.41 39.87
N TRP A 1155 36.98 14.38 39.41
CA TRP A 1155 35.54 14.18 39.60
C TRP A 1155 35.17 13.99 41.08
N ASP A 1156 35.92 13.18 41.83
CA ASP A 1156 35.72 12.93 43.27
C ASP A 1156 36.01 14.17 44.12
N ARG A 1157 37.01 14.98 43.73
CA ARG A 1157 37.28 16.27 44.39
C ARG A 1157 36.16 17.30 44.23
N ILE A 1158 35.41 17.24 43.13
CA ILE A 1158 34.26 18.13 42.87
C ILE A 1158 33.02 17.68 43.65
N HIS A 1159 32.89 16.38 43.96
CA HIS A 1159 31.74 15.84 44.69
C HIS A 1159 31.89 15.85 46.22
N HIS A 1160 33.12 15.94 46.75
CA HIS A 1160 33.35 16.00 48.20
C HIS A 1160 33.42 17.41 48.81
N SER A 1161 33.24 18.49 48.03
CA SER A 1161 33.18 19.86 48.56
C SER A 1161 31.77 20.35 48.96
N SER A 1162 30.80 19.44 49.07
CA SER A 1162 29.41 19.77 49.47
C SER A 1162 28.82 18.82 50.51
N ILE A 1163 29.60 18.41 51.50
CA ILE A 1163 29.09 17.82 52.75
C ILE A 1163 29.83 18.50 53.90
N SER A 1164 29.08 19.13 54.80
CA SER A 1164 29.59 19.82 55.98
C SER A 1164 30.19 18.83 56.98
N ASP A 1165 31.31 19.23 57.61
CA ASP A 1165 32.09 18.47 58.61
C ASP A 1165 31.31 18.02 59.87
N GLU A 1166 30.01 18.33 60.00
CA GLU A 1166 29.15 17.87 61.10
C GLU A 1166 28.54 16.47 60.85
N ASP A 1167 28.32 16.06 59.59
CA ASP A 1167 27.69 14.76 59.27
C ASP A 1167 28.67 13.57 59.28
N GLN A 1168 29.98 13.84 59.31
CA GLN A 1168 31.02 12.79 59.29
C GLN A 1168 31.30 12.19 60.69
N ALA A 1169 30.92 12.89 61.76
CA ALA A 1169 31.11 12.42 63.14
C ALA A 1169 30.01 11.43 63.60
N GLU A 1170 28.79 11.54 63.06
CA GLU A 1170 27.68 10.65 63.45
C GLU A 1170 27.75 9.29 62.71
N CYS A 1171 28.35 9.25 61.52
CA CYS A 1171 28.49 8.04 60.69
C CYS A 1171 29.70 7.15 61.07
N GLN A 1172 30.75 7.71 61.70
CA GLN A 1172 31.91 6.92 62.15
C GLN A 1172 31.66 6.13 63.45
N MET A 1173 30.72 6.56 64.31
CA MET A 1173 30.43 5.86 65.57
C MET A 1173 29.64 4.56 65.42
N THR A 1174 28.85 4.40 64.35
CA THR A 1174 27.98 3.22 64.18
C THR A 1174 28.69 2.02 63.53
N VAL A 1175 29.79 2.23 62.79
CA VAL A 1175 30.56 1.15 62.16
C VAL A 1175 31.56 0.51 63.12
N GLN A 1176 32.08 1.26 64.10
CA GLN A 1176 32.97 0.71 65.14
C GLN A 1176 32.24 -0.13 66.21
N SER A 1177 30.91 -0.03 66.33
CA SER A 1177 30.10 -0.89 67.22
C SER A 1177 29.57 -2.16 66.55
N MET A 1178 29.85 -2.38 65.25
CA MET A 1178 29.46 -3.60 64.54
C MET A 1178 30.59 -4.65 64.46
N PHE A 1179 31.81 -4.29 64.89
CA PHE A 1179 32.99 -5.19 65.01
C PHE A 1179 33.51 -5.33 66.45
N ARG A 1180 32.67 -5.01 67.44
CA ARG A 1180 32.73 -5.50 68.83
C ARG A 1180 31.42 -6.22 69.11
#